data_AF-A0A928RD71-F1
#
_entry.id   AF-A0A928RD71-F1
#
_cell.length_a   1.000
_cell.length_b   1.000
_cell.length_c   1.000
_cell.angle_alpha   90.00
_cell.angle_beta   90.00
_cell.angle_gamma   90.00
#
_symmetry.space_group_name_H-M   'P 1'
#
loop_
_entity.id
_entity.type
_entity.pdbx_description
1 polymer ?
#
loop_
_entity_poly.entity_id
_entity_poly.type
_entity_poly.pdbx_seq_one_letter_code
_entity_poly.pdbx_strand_id
1 'polypeptide(L)'
;MKRLLLLLLVFVLLGGNLVYAYEYPTEFWDWNSKYEKALAKKNYDDIIYYGTKQIKMIERYSIDRDGLNMLRNRLNAVGDAHAVQGSYDAAADMFRKYIQYSDAEDCTDHDWDGLRAAKAKVLQYESQIRIFSDVGKTVYFGEENEPENGVLYGASSDGAIRQQLDHESIVLLYQELGHSVNDWSREIFKQARSKGLVVEFALNCPEEREDIFRIRSYTSNLSEISEFLAEYEDVPVLLRFGAEFNEWSKPEDAAAFVTAFRYVSDFFKTRNENVAMVWSPLQEGKWDIQLEDFYPGDHYVDWIGISAYSNYYHQGNPDTEEKYEIVYKSGVNADPVLAVSEIVETFGQNKPVLIAESGFSHKTYPTGENTMNWAVKRMKEFYSYLPMVYPQIKGVAYFDRFYEGEPNDYSLKGDLKETYLKMIQNPRMIQQGNETSFSYRELKDGSQVDRMTGIYTYAHLYGQTTKKVTYYIDGKWAGESTDMPFGVYLEFGKGAKQLRVVAEGDWGAKTEKTFTLNASSWQTNDVDVFVDDKEVQFDQPPVIYNNRTLVPLRAVFEALGATVNWDGNTKTVTGKKDRRTVTLTIGSNVMYLNQKPIFLDVPAIQVNGRTLVPARAVAEGLGAEVEWLGDISTVWITPIIQQWSDWETKLPSEVRNNQEDYYIEEKEQYRYRDTEYRDTKNQELKRSSGWILEESWSEKGDWSDWTTKVRTETEFLQRESREVIEDTTYLFAHYCTGYITDVENRYYTRTYDFHSECLYHELGWFHEYELTEMEDGVGYRYGDYRCSNTCFRWYKLDENHTYRTEYRYRDIDYYYSYYRISDWSDYEDDYPGRKSGREIEERTVYRWKHI
;
A
#
# COMPACT_ATOMS: atom_id res chain seq x y z
N MET A 1 -86.04 -28.05 44.14
CA MET A 1 -85.38 -28.63 42.95
C MET A 1 -85.69 -27.79 41.71
N LYS A 2 -84.93 -26.71 41.45
CA LYS A 2 -84.88 -25.97 40.16
C LYS A 2 -83.86 -24.80 40.13
N ARG A 3 -82.81 -24.84 40.98
CA ARG A 3 -81.73 -23.82 40.99
C ARG A 3 -80.31 -24.39 41.18
N LEU A 4 -80.12 -25.70 41.02
CA LEU A 4 -78.78 -26.33 41.09
C LEU A 4 -78.27 -26.84 39.73
N LEU A 5 -78.99 -26.59 38.63
CA LEU A 5 -78.63 -27.12 37.30
C LEU A 5 -78.18 -26.05 36.30
N LEU A 6 -77.98 -24.80 36.73
CA LEU A 6 -77.50 -23.72 35.85
C LEU A 6 -76.00 -23.37 36.04
N LEU A 7 -75.33 -23.98 37.01
CA LEU A 7 -73.89 -23.74 37.26
C LEU A 7 -72.97 -24.80 36.65
N LEU A 8 -73.53 -25.83 35.99
CA LEU A 8 -72.77 -26.93 35.38
C LEU A 8 -72.85 -26.95 33.84
N LEU A 9 -73.45 -25.92 33.23
CA LEU A 9 -73.69 -25.88 31.77
C LEU A 9 -73.13 -24.64 31.06
N VAL A 10 -72.21 -23.92 31.71
CA VAL A 10 -71.34 -22.90 31.06
C VAL A 10 -69.90 -23.39 30.88
N PHE A 11 -69.57 -24.59 31.38
CA PHE A 11 -68.22 -25.15 31.31
C PHE A 11 -67.95 -26.08 30.11
N VAL A 12 -68.91 -26.27 29.19
CA VAL A 12 -68.81 -27.29 28.12
C VAL A 12 -69.00 -26.74 26.70
N LEU A 13 -69.03 -25.42 26.49
CA LEU A 13 -69.18 -24.81 25.14
C LEU A 13 -68.06 -23.83 24.74
N LEU A 14 -66.87 -23.99 25.34
CA LEU A 14 -65.63 -23.41 24.84
C LEU A 14 -64.60 -24.54 24.78
N GLY A 15 -64.64 -25.32 23.70
CA GLY A 15 -63.62 -26.31 23.35
C GLY A 15 -62.32 -25.65 22.86
N GLY A 16 -61.76 -24.77 23.69
CA GLY A 16 -60.39 -24.29 23.57
C GLY A 16 -59.60 -24.86 24.74
N ASN A 17 -58.43 -25.44 24.45
CA ASN A 17 -57.51 -26.01 25.44
C ASN A 17 -57.30 -25.05 26.63
N LEU A 18 -57.90 -25.37 27.78
CA LEU A 18 -57.68 -24.70 29.06
C LEU A 18 -56.73 -25.58 29.88
N VAL A 19 -55.42 -25.46 29.64
CA VAL A 19 -54.39 -26.00 30.54
C VAL A 19 -53.21 -25.03 30.62
N TYR A 20 -52.65 -24.84 31.83
CA TYR A 20 -51.31 -24.33 32.20
C TYR A 20 -51.03 -22.85 32.57
N ALA A 21 -51.96 -21.89 32.54
CA ALA A 21 -51.68 -20.54 33.06
C ALA A 21 -51.60 -20.41 34.61
N TYR A 22 -51.74 -21.50 35.38
CA TYR A 22 -51.83 -21.47 36.86
C TYR A 22 -50.62 -22.04 37.61
N GLU A 23 -49.56 -22.48 36.92
CA GLU A 23 -48.41 -23.17 37.57
C GLU A 23 -47.29 -22.24 38.02
N TYR A 24 -47.24 -21.00 37.54
CA TYR A 24 -46.24 -20.03 37.99
C TYR A 24 -46.63 -19.36 39.33
N PRO A 25 -45.65 -19.08 40.23
CA PRO A 25 -45.91 -18.38 41.49
C PRO A 25 -46.60 -17.02 41.28
N THR A 26 -47.40 -16.56 42.25
CA THR A 26 -48.10 -15.27 42.18
C THR A 26 -47.19 -14.09 41.81
N GLU A 27 -45.95 -14.12 42.30
CA GLU A 27 -44.92 -13.13 41.99
C GLU A 27 -44.62 -13.00 40.47
N PHE A 28 -44.70 -14.10 39.71
CA PHE A 28 -44.55 -14.08 38.26
C PHE A 28 -45.60 -13.18 37.60
N TRP A 29 -46.86 -13.31 38.02
CA TRP A 29 -48.00 -12.58 37.46
C TRP A 29 -48.00 -11.11 37.87
N ASP A 30 -47.53 -10.81 39.10
CA ASP A 30 -47.31 -9.44 39.55
C ASP A 30 -46.26 -8.72 38.69
N TRP A 31 -45.19 -9.41 38.30
CA TRP A 31 -44.20 -8.89 37.36
C TRP A 31 -44.74 -8.83 35.95
N ASN A 32 -45.56 -9.78 35.52
CA ASN A 32 -46.13 -9.79 34.18
C ASN A 32 -46.94 -8.52 33.89
N SER A 33 -47.80 -8.11 34.82
CA SER A 33 -48.57 -6.86 34.65
C SER A 33 -47.68 -5.63 34.51
N LYS A 34 -46.52 -5.60 35.20
CA LYS A 34 -45.57 -4.49 35.12
C LYS A 34 -44.76 -4.54 33.83
N TYR A 35 -44.32 -5.72 33.43
CA TYR A 35 -43.64 -5.97 32.16
C TYR A 35 -44.49 -5.57 30.96
N GLU A 36 -45.76 -5.97 30.89
CA GLU A 36 -46.66 -5.59 29.78
C GLU A 36 -46.88 -4.06 29.71
N LYS A 37 -46.97 -3.39 30.87
CA LYS A 37 -47.02 -1.91 30.92
C LYS A 37 -45.71 -1.28 30.44
N ALA A 38 -44.57 -1.91 30.74
CA ALA A 38 -43.26 -1.45 30.29
C ALA A 38 -43.13 -1.58 28.77
N LEU A 39 -43.53 -2.72 28.18
CA LEU A 39 -43.61 -2.92 26.74
C LEU A 39 -44.48 -1.85 26.06
N ALA A 40 -45.70 -1.63 26.54
CA ALA A 40 -46.62 -0.65 25.96
C ALA A 40 -46.09 0.79 25.99
N LYS A 41 -45.21 1.10 26.95
CA LYS A 41 -44.57 2.42 27.10
C LYS A 41 -43.17 2.49 26.49
N LYS A 42 -42.63 1.39 25.97
CA LYS A 42 -41.21 1.26 25.58
C LYS A 42 -40.25 1.69 26.70
N ASN A 43 -40.57 1.32 27.96
CA ASN A 43 -39.69 1.56 29.10
C ASN A 43 -38.64 0.45 29.21
N TYR A 44 -37.51 0.63 28.53
CA TYR A 44 -36.47 -0.42 28.38
C TYR A 44 -35.85 -0.88 29.70
N ASP A 45 -35.65 0.02 30.67
CA ASP A 45 -35.14 -0.35 32.01
C ASP A 45 -36.07 -1.34 32.72
N ASP A 46 -37.38 -1.07 32.68
CA ASP A 46 -38.39 -1.95 33.29
C ASP A 46 -38.56 -3.25 32.47
N ILE A 47 -38.46 -3.19 31.14
CA ILE A 47 -38.49 -4.39 30.28
C ILE A 47 -37.35 -5.33 30.66
N ILE A 48 -36.12 -4.80 30.78
CA ILE A 48 -34.95 -5.57 31.20
C ILE A 48 -35.14 -6.12 32.61
N TYR A 49 -35.53 -5.27 33.57
CA TYR A 49 -35.66 -5.66 34.97
C TYR A 49 -36.72 -6.75 35.18
N TYR A 50 -37.96 -6.52 34.75
CA TYR A 50 -39.05 -7.49 34.94
C TYR A 50 -38.91 -8.69 34.00
N GLY A 51 -38.47 -8.49 32.75
CA GLY A 51 -38.26 -9.56 31.78
C GLY A 51 -37.18 -10.54 32.23
N THR A 52 -36.04 -10.06 32.72
CA THR A 52 -34.96 -10.93 33.25
C THR A 52 -35.42 -11.77 34.44
N LYS A 53 -36.26 -11.19 35.32
CA LYS A 53 -36.85 -11.94 36.43
C LYS A 53 -37.82 -13.02 35.96
N GLN A 54 -38.62 -12.72 34.95
CA GLN A 54 -39.52 -13.69 34.33
C GLN A 54 -38.75 -14.81 33.64
N ILE A 55 -37.70 -14.50 32.85
CA ILE A 55 -36.82 -15.50 32.21
C ILE A 55 -36.32 -16.51 33.25
N LYS A 56 -35.74 -16.03 34.36
CA LYS A 56 -35.23 -16.91 35.43
C LYS A 56 -36.31 -17.78 36.09
N MET A 57 -37.55 -17.29 36.18
CA MET A 57 -38.65 -18.08 36.68
C MET A 57 -39.09 -19.15 35.68
N ILE A 58 -39.17 -18.79 34.40
CA ILE A 58 -39.58 -19.71 33.34
C ILE A 58 -38.58 -20.86 33.23
N GLU A 59 -37.27 -20.53 33.13
CA GLU A 59 -36.17 -21.51 33.14
C GLU A 59 -36.22 -22.46 34.35
N ARG A 60 -36.79 -22.03 35.48
CA ARG A 60 -36.87 -22.82 36.72
C ARG A 60 -38.14 -23.68 36.82
N TYR A 61 -39.28 -23.20 36.35
CA TYR A 61 -40.59 -23.78 36.67
C TYR A 61 -41.27 -24.49 35.51
N SER A 62 -41.08 -24.07 34.25
CA SER A 62 -41.58 -24.82 33.10
C SER A 62 -40.81 -24.49 31.82
N ILE A 63 -40.37 -25.56 31.15
CA ILE A 63 -39.81 -25.55 29.79
C ILE A 63 -40.64 -26.44 28.85
N ASP A 64 -41.94 -26.59 29.16
CA ASP A 64 -42.89 -27.13 28.19
C ASP A 64 -43.08 -26.16 27.00
N ARG A 65 -43.89 -26.55 26.01
CA ARG A 65 -44.12 -25.75 24.80
C ARG A 65 -44.56 -24.30 25.09
N ASP A 66 -45.44 -24.09 26.07
CA ASP A 66 -45.95 -22.76 26.39
C ASP A 66 -44.93 -21.94 27.19
N GLY A 67 -44.20 -22.59 28.10
CA GLY A 67 -43.04 -22.02 28.79
C GLY A 67 -41.96 -21.57 27.81
N LEU A 68 -41.61 -22.39 26.82
CA LEU A 68 -40.63 -22.07 25.78
C LEU A 68 -41.08 -20.89 24.90
N ASN A 69 -42.35 -20.85 24.50
CA ASN A 69 -42.91 -19.72 23.76
C ASN A 69 -42.82 -18.41 24.54
N MET A 70 -43.19 -18.45 25.83
CA MET A 70 -43.09 -17.29 26.69
C MET A 70 -41.62 -16.88 26.92
N LEU A 71 -40.73 -17.86 27.14
CA LEU A 71 -39.29 -17.64 27.32
C LEU A 71 -38.68 -16.93 26.10
N ARG A 72 -38.94 -17.43 24.89
CA ARG A 72 -38.47 -16.83 23.63
C ARG A 72 -38.94 -15.38 23.47
N ASN A 73 -40.22 -15.12 23.73
CA ASN A 73 -40.78 -13.76 23.69
C ASN A 73 -40.08 -12.82 24.69
N ARG A 74 -39.80 -13.30 25.92
CA ARG A 74 -39.09 -12.50 26.93
C ARG A 74 -37.63 -12.28 26.56
N LEU A 75 -36.94 -13.31 26.07
CA LEU A 75 -35.55 -13.21 25.61
C LEU A 75 -35.41 -12.20 24.46
N ASN A 76 -36.27 -12.27 23.45
CA ASN A 76 -36.25 -11.33 22.33
C ASN A 76 -36.46 -9.88 22.80
N ALA A 77 -37.50 -9.64 23.61
CA ALA A 77 -37.80 -8.28 24.10
C ALA A 77 -36.73 -7.71 25.04
N VAL A 78 -36.13 -8.55 25.89
CA VAL A 78 -35.03 -8.12 26.78
C VAL A 78 -33.76 -7.86 25.97
N GLY A 79 -33.46 -8.70 24.97
CA GLY A 79 -32.36 -8.48 24.03
C GLY A 79 -32.50 -7.17 23.25
N ASP A 80 -33.68 -6.92 22.67
CA ASP A 80 -33.99 -5.67 21.97
C ASP A 80 -33.86 -4.45 22.89
N ALA A 81 -34.34 -4.55 24.13
CA ALA A 81 -34.21 -3.48 25.11
C ALA A 81 -32.74 -3.18 25.46
N HIS A 82 -31.90 -4.21 25.60
CA HIS A 82 -30.46 -4.03 25.79
C HIS A 82 -29.79 -3.36 24.58
N ALA A 83 -30.14 -3.77 23.36
CA ALA A 83 -29.60 -3.18 22.13
C ALA A 83 -29.96 -1.69 21.99
N VAL A 84 -31.21 -1.31 22.30
CA VAL A 84 -31.64 0.10 22.30
C VAL A 84 -30.88 0.94 23.33
N GLN A 85 -30.46 0.34 24.45
CA GLN A 85 -29.62 0.99 25.45
C GLN A 85 -28.12 0.98 25.12
N GLY A 86 -27.72 0.42 23.97
CA GLY A 86 -26.31 0.29 23.56
C GLY A 86 -25.54 -0.81 24.30
N SER A 87 -26.22 -1.68 25.04
CA SER A 87 -25.62 -2.82 25.75
C SER A 87 -25.57 -4.05 24.84
N TYR A 88 -24.81 -3.99 23.75
CA TYR A 88 -24.84 -4.99 22.68
C TYR A 88 -24.37 -6.38 23.12
N ASP A 89 -23.31 -6.51 23.92
CA ASP A 89 -22.89 -7.83 24.41
C ASP A 89 -23.98 -8.50 25.27
N ALA A 90 -24.68 -7.72 26.10
CA ALA A 90 -25.82 -8.22 26.89
C ALA A 90 -27.03 -8.58 26.01
N ALA A 91 -27.24 -7.84 24.92
CA ALA A 91 -28.24 -8.19 23.92
C ALA A 91 -27.88 -9.51 23.23
N ALA A 92 -26.62 -9.67 22.79
CA ALA A 92 -26.11 -10.91 22.19
C ALA A 92 -26.30 -12.12 23.12
N ASP A 93 -26.05 -11.97 24.42
CA ASP A 93 -26.30 -13.02 25.42
C ASP A 93 -27.76 -13.49 25.44
N MET A 94 -28.73 -12.55 25.33
CA MET A 94 -30.15 -12.89 25.28
C MET A 94 -30.52 -13.62 23.99
N PHE A 95 -30.00 -13.18 22.84
CA PHE A 95 -30.25 -13.84 21.55
C PHE A 95 -29.57 -15.21 21.45
N ARG A 96 -28.39 -15.40 22.06
CA ARG A 96 -27.74 -16.72 22.17
C ARG A 96 -28.62 -17.71 22.92
N LYS A 97 -29.22 -17.27 24.03
CA LYS A 97 -30.23 -18.07 24.75
C LYS A 97 -31.48 -18.31 23.90
N TYR A 98 -31.96 -17.30 23.18
CA TYR A 98 -33.14 -17.44 22.30
C TYR A 98 -32.91 -18.56 21.26
N ILE A 99 -31.73 -18.59 20.62
CA ILE A 99 -31.33 -19.63 19.66
C ILE A 99 -31.34 -21.00 20.35
N GLN A 100 -30.65 -21.13 21.48
CA GLN A 100 -30.58 -22.38 22.25
C GLN A 100 -31.97 -22.98 22.57
N TYR A 101 -32.94 -22.14 22.93
CA TYR A 101 -34.30 -22.58 23.25
C TYR A 101 -35.21 -22.75 22.03
N SER A 102 -34.82 -22.23 20.87
CA SER A 102 -35.56 -22.41 19.60
C SER A 102 -35.18 -23.72 18.90
N ASP A 103 -33.98 -24.24 19.14
CA ASP A 103 -33.49 -25.52 18.58
C ASP A 103 -33.87 -26.75 19.43
N ALA A 104 -34.65 -26.57 20.51
CA ALA A 104 -35.06 -27.68 21.39
C ALA A 104 -36.11 -28.61 20.72
N GLU A 105 -35.96 -29.93 20.91
CA GLU A 105 -36.78 -30.98 20.24
C GLU A 105 -38.31 -30.82 20.37
N ASP A 106 -38.79 -30.16 21.42
CA ASP A 106 -40.22 -29.95 21.70
C ASP A 106 -40.82 -28.68 21.05
N CYS A 107 -40.04 -27.91 20.29
CA CYS A 107 -40.48 -26.70 19.63
C CYS A 107 -41.11 -26.99 18.25
N THR A 108 -42.44 -27.11 18.18
CA THR A 108 -43.15 -27.38 16.91
C THR A 108 -43.52 -26.12 16.11
N ASP A 109 -43.33 -24.92 16.67
CA ASP A 109 -43.53 -23.63 15.99
C ASP A 109 -42.14 -23.00 15.76
N HIS A 110 -41.48 -23.42 14.67
CA HIS A 110 -40.25 -22.82 14.20
C HIS A 110 -40.56 -21.43 13.62
N ASP A 111 -40.31 -20.40 14.43
CA ASP A 111 -40.23 -19.01 13.97
C ASP A 111 -38.89 -18.83 13.25
N TRP A 112 -38.83 -19.31 12.00
CA TRP A 112 -37.61 -19.28 11.19
C TRP A 112 -37.10 -17.85 10.99
N ASP A 113 -37.99 -16.90 10.76
CA ASP A 113 -37.64 -15.47 10.65
C ASP A 113 -37.04 -14.94 11.96
N GLY A 114 -37.62 -15.32 13.11
CA GLY A 114 -37.09 -14.98 14.44
C GLY A 114 -35.74 -15.62 14.73
N LEU A 115 -35.53 -16.89 14.38
CA LEU A 115 -34.27 -17.60 14.57
C LEU A 115 -33.16 -17.02 13.69
N ARG A 116 -33.46 -16.76 12.41
CA ARG A 116 -32.53 -16.13 11.46
C ARG A 116 -32.13 -14.73 11.92
N ALA A 117 -33.11 -13.92 12.36
CA ALA A 117 -32.83 -12.60 12.92
C ALA A 117 -32.01 -12.68 14.23
N ALA A 118 -32.28 -13.66 15.10
CA ALA A 118 -31.51 -13.85 16.33
C ALA A 118 -30.05 -14.24 16.05
N LYS A 119 -29.81 -15.14 15.09
CA LYS A 119 -28.45 -15.50 14.64
C LYS A 119 -27.70 -14.27 14.10
N ALA A 120 -28.35 -13.49 13.24
CA ALA A 120 -27.77 -12.24 12.72
C ALA A 120 -27.48 -11.22 13.84
N LYS A 121 -28.39 -11.08 14.82
CA LYS A 121 -28.18 -10.21 16.00
C LYS A 121 -27.00 -10.65 16.85
N VAL A 122 -26.82 -11.95 17.11
CA VAL A 122 -25.66 -12.45 17.85
C VAL A 122 -24.37 -12.10 17.10
N LEU A 123 -24.33 -12.41 15.80
CA LEU A 123 -23.16 -12.16 14.95
C LEU A 123 -22.74 -10.68 14.97
N GLN A 124 -23.72 -9.76 14.93
CA GLN A 124 -23.47 -8.32 14.84
C GLN A 124 -23.28 -7.64 16.20
N TYR A 125 -23.98 -8.07 17.24
CA TYR A 125 -23.90 -7.39 18.55
C TYR A 125 -22.68 -7.81 19.37
N GLU A 126 -22.10 -8.98 19.10
CA GLU A 126 -20.93 -9.46 19.81
C GLU A 126 -19.68 -8.71 19.36
N SER A 127 -19.04 -7.99 20.28
CA SER A 127 -17.78 -7.32 19.96
C SER A 127 -16.66 -8.33 19.71
N GLN A 128 -15.82 -8.08 18.71
CA GLN A 128 -14.73 -8.99 18.35
C GLN A 128 -13.38 -8.26 18.31
N ILE A 129 -12.35 -8.91 18.84
CA ILE A 129 -10.95 -8.57 18.57
C ILE A 129 -10.25 -9.83 18.08
N ARG A 130 -9.72 -9.75 16.87
CA ARG A 130 -8.88 -10.78 16.24
C ARG A 130 -7.55 -10.14 15.85
N ILE A 131 -6.45 -10.83 16.13
CA ILE A 131 -5.09 -10.34 15.88
C ILE A 131 -4.36 -11.24 14.89
N PHE A 132 -3.51 -10.63 14.06
CA PHE A 132 -2.80 -11.31 12.98
C PHE A 132 -1.33 -10.92 13.00
N SER A 133 -0.46 -11.87 12.61
CA SER A 133 0.94 -11.62 12.30
C SER A 133 1.19 -11.61 10.80
N ASP A 134 2.17 -10.83 10.38
CA ASP A 134 2.77 -10.87 9.04
C ASP A 134 3.81 -11.98 8.86
N VAL A 135 4.16 -12.68 9.96
CA VAL A 135 5.04 -13.85 9.94
C VAL A 135 4.21 -15.12 9.89
N GLY A 136 4.44 -15.98 8.89
CA GLY A 136 3.71 -17.24 8.75
C GLY A 136 3.88 -17.91 7.39
N LYS A 137 3.21 -19.06 7.23
CA LYS A 137 3.02 -19.70 5.93
C LYS A 137 1.69 -19.24 5.33
N THR A 138 1.69 -19.02 4.02
CA THR A 138 0.46 -18.82 3.24
C THR A 138 -0.47 -20.04 3.36
N VAL A 139 -1.78 -19.79 3.30
CA VAL A 139 -2.77 -20.85 3.11
C VAL A 139 -2.78 -21.19 1.63
N TYR A 140 -2.57 -22.46 1.30
CA TYR A 140 -2.60 -22.96 -0.07
C TYR A 140 -3.20 -24.37 -0.06
N PHE A 141 -4.24 -24.60 -0.85
CA PHE A 141 -4.97 -25.87 -0.89
C PHE A 141 -4.52 -26.76 -2.05
N GLY A 142 -3.88 -26.17 -3.08
CA GLY A 142 -3.43 -26.91 -4.25
C GLY A 142 -4.56 -27.20 -5.24
N GLU A 143 -5.62 -26.39 -5.20
CA GLU A 143 -6.74 -26.52 -6.13
C GLU A 143 -6.39 -25.92 -7.49
N GLU A 144 -7.11 -26.35 -8.52
CA GLU A 144 -6.88 -25.88 -9.90
C GLU A 144 -6.97 -24.35 -9.98
N ASN A 145 -6.01 -23.73 -10.68
CA ASN A 145 -5.88 -22.28 -10.83
C ASN A 145 -5.70 -21.48 -9.51
N GLU A 146 -5.41 -22.11 -8.37
CA GLU A 146 -5.11 -21.43 -7.11
C GLU A 146 -3.70 -20.82 -7.09
N PRO A 147 -3.54 -19.51 -6.85
CA PRO A 147 -2.22 -18.94 -6.59
C PRO A 147 -1.70 -19.41 -5.23
N GLU A 148 -0.41 -19.78 -5.15
CA GLU A 148 0.19 -20.24 -3.89
C GLU A 148 0.11 -19.14 -2.82
N ASN A 149 0.34 -17.90 -3.23
CA ASN A 149 0.14 -16.74 -2.38
C ASN A 149 -0.38 -15.49 -3.12
N GLY A 150 -0.99 -14.60 -2.35
CA GLY A 150 -1.63 -13.38 -2.83
C GLY A 150 -3.13 -13.55 -3.11
N VAL A 151 -3.73 -12.46 -3.58
CA VAL A 151 -5.15 -12.33 -3.90
C VAL A 151 -5.27 -11.74 -5.30
N LEU A 152 -5.95 -12.45 -6.19
CA LEU A 152 -6.28 -11.95 -7.51
C LEU A 152 -7.23 -10.75 -7.39
N TYR A 153 -7.05 -9.72 -8.20
CA TYR A 153 -7.96 -8.58 -8.23
C TYR A 153 -8.31 -8.14 -9.65
N GLY A 154 -9.53 -7.62 -9.81
CA GLY A 154 -10.03 -7.18 -11.11
C GLY A 154 -11.45 -6.63 -11.03
N ALA A 155 -12.00 -6.31 -12.21
CA ALA A 155 -13.36 -5.83 -12.35
C ALA A 155 -14.12 -6.61 -13.44
N SER A 156 -15.43 -6.38 -13.53
CA SER A 156 -16.23 -6.88 -14.64
C SER A 156 -15.65 -6.45 -15.99
N SER A 157 -15.68 -7.34 -16.96
CA SER A 157 -15.05 -7.20 -18.28
C SER A 157 -15.48 -5.96 -19.02
N ASP A 158 -16.69 -5.50 -18.74
CA ASP A 158 -17.34 -4.37 -19.34
C ASP A 158 -17.27 -3.11 -18.44
N GLY A 159 -16.73 -3.24 -17.22
CA GLY A 159 -16.52 -2.17 -16.23
C GLY A 159 -15.87 -0.92 -16.80
N ALA A 160 -16.37 0.25 -16.40
CA ALA A 160 -15.90 1.55 -16.90
C ALA A 160 -14.43 1.81 -16.56
N ILE A 161 -13.95 1.30 -15.42
CA ILE A 161 -12.57 1.50 -14.97
C ILE A 161 -11.59 0.47 -15.52
N ARG A 162 -12.05 -0.60 -16.17
CA ARG A 162 -11.18 -1.71 -16.57
C ARG A 162 -10.01 -1.28 -17.46
N GLN A 163 -10.22 -0.29 -18.33
CA GLN A 163 -9.16 0.29 -19.17
C GLN A 163 -8.07 1.03 -18.38
N GLN A 164 -8.31 1.37 -17.11
CA GLN A 164 -7.34 1.99 -16.20
C GLN A 164 -6.63 0.95 -15.31
N LEU A 165 -6.96 -0.35 -15.43
CA LEU A 165 -6.33 -1.42 -14.65
C LEU A 165 -5.18 -2.05 -15.43
N ASP A 166 -4.02 -1.39 -15.39
CA ASP A 166 -2.82 -1.83 -16.11
C ASP A 166 -2.19 -3.13 -15.55
N HIS A 167 -2.57 -3.50 -14.32
CA HIS A 167 -1.95 -4.60 -13.56
C HIS A 167 -2.96 -5.59 -12.94
N GLU A 168 -4.23 -5.56 -13.38
CA GLU A 168 -5.23 -6.55 -12.95
C GLU A 168 -4.71 -7.97 -13.15
N SER A 169 -5.21 -8.91 -12.35
CA SER A 169 -4.82 -10.32 -12.41
C SER A 169 -6.00 -11.27 -12.67
N ILE A 170 -7.23 -10.77 -12.55
CA ILE A 170 -8.46 -11.49 -12.91
C ILE A 170 -9.41 -10.56 -13.67
N VAL A 171 -10.26 -11.12 -14.53
CA VAL A 171 -11.37 -10.40 -15.17
C VAL A 171 -12.66 -11.22 -15.02
N LEU A 172 -13.76 -10.55 -14.64
CA LEU A 172 -15.08 -11.17 -14.54
C LEU A 172 -15.85 -11.03 -15.85
N LEU A 173 -16.19 -12.16 -16.48
CA LEU A 173 -16.93 -12.23 -17.74
C LEU A 173 -18.23 -13.01 -17.53
N TYR A 174 -19.36 -12.40 -17.92
CA TYR A 174 -20.67 -13.04 -17.89
C TYR A 174 -20.98 -13.73 -19.23
N GLN A 175 -21.48 -14.96 -19.13
CA GLN A 175 -22.02 -15.75 -20.23
C GLN A 175 -23.37 -16.34 -19.79
N GLU A 176 -24.41 -16.17 -20.60
CA GLU A 176 -25.72 -16.77 -20.32
C GLU A 176 -25.76 -18.22 -20.82
N LEU A 177 -26.28 -19.12 -19.98
CA LEU A 177 -26.53 -20.51 -20.35
C LEU A 177 -27.57 -20.57 -21.48
N GLY A 178 -27.29 -21.41 -22.48
CA GLY A 178 -28.14 -21.53 -23.67
C GLY A 178 -27.86 -20.50 -24.76
N HIS A 179 -27.03 -19.48 -24.51
CA HIS A 179 -26.58 -18.53 -25.52
C HIS A 179 -25.20 -18.92 -26.07
N SER A 180 -24.99 -18.73 -27.37
CA SER A 180 -23.69 -18.96 -28.02
C SER A 180 -22.62 -17.98 -27.54
N VAL A 181 -21.36 -18.40 -27.58
CA VAL A 181 -20.21 -17.57 -27.19
C VAL A 181 -20.04 -16.45 -28.21
N ASN A 182 -20.10 -15.20 -27.75
CA ASN A 182 -20.05 -14.03 -28.61
C ASN A 182 -18.62 -13.49 -28.85
N ASP A 183 -18.49 -12.57 -29.82
CA ASP A 183 -17.20 -11.95 -30.16
C ASP A 183 -16.57 -11.20 -29.00
N TRP A 184 -17.39 -10.63 -28.10
CA TRP A 184 -16.91 -9.96 -26.90
C TRP A 184 -16.15 -10.93 -25.99
N SER A 185 -16.73 -12.10 -25.71
CA SER A 185 -16.10 -13.15 -24.90
C SER A 185 -14.77 -13.60 -25.51
N ARG A 186 -14.73 -13.79 -26.83
CA ARG A 186 -13.49 -14.13 -27.54
C ARG A 186 -12.44 -13.02 -27.41
N GLU A 187 -12.84 -11.77 -27.47
CA GLU A 187 -11.93 -10.63 -27.29
C GLU A 187 -11.39 -10.55 -25.85
N ILE A 188 -12.22 -10.83 -24.84
CA ILE A 188 -11.77 -10.88 -23.45
C ILE A 188 -10.73 -11.97 -23.23
N PHE A 189 -10.94 -13.17 -23.79
CA PHE A 189 -9.95 -14.25 -23.67
C PHE A 189 -8.63 -13.95 -24.39
N LYS A 190 -8.66 -13.25 -25.53
CA LYS A 190 -7.42 -12.76 -26.18
C LYS A 190 -6.66 -11.77 -25.29
N GLN A 191 -7.38 -10.88 -24.62
CA GLN A 191 -6.79 -9.92 -23.68
C GLN A 191 -6.23 -10.62 -22.44
N ALA A 192 -6.98 -11.60 -21.90
CA ALA A 192 -6.53 -12.40 -20.76
C ALA A 192 -5.24 -13.15 -21.09
N ARG A 193 -5.18 -13.83 -22.25
CA ARG A 193 -3.97 -14.48 -22.74
C ARG A 193 -2.79 -13.52 -22.87
N SER A 194 -3.00 -12.35 -23.49
CA SER A 194 -1.90 -11.41 -23.75
C SER A 194 -1.35 -10.75 -22.48
N LYS A 195 -2.19 -10.60 -21.45
CA LYS A 195 -1.83 -9.98 -20.17
C LYS A 195 -1.53 -10.99 -19.05
N GLY A 196 -1.74 -12.30 -19.28
CA GLY A 196 -1.60 -13.33 -18.25
C GLY A 196 -2.67 -13.25 -17.14
N LEU A 197 -3.92 -12.97 -17.51
CA LEU A 197 -5.03 -12.87 -16.54
C LEU A 197 -5.72 -14.21 -16.34
N VAL A 198 -6.24 -14.41 -15.12
CA VAL A 198 -7.29 -15.39 -14.84
C VAL A 198 -8.63 -14.85 -15.34
N VAL A 199 -9.48 -15.71 -15.90
CA VAL A 199 -10.86 -15.33 -16.27
C VAL A 199 -11.82 -15.98 -15.29
N GLU A 200 -12.56 -15.16 -14.53
CA GLU A 200 -13.79 -15.65 -13.90
C GLU A 200 -14.88 -15.70 -14.96
N PHE A 201 -15.28 -16.91 -15.35
CA PHE A 201 -16.30 -17.16 -16.35
C PHE A 201 -17.63 -17.46 -15.64
N ALA A 202 -18.43 -16.42 -15.44
CA ALA A 202 -19.74 -16.52 -14.79
C ALA A 202 -20.78 -17.05 -15.79
N LEU A 203 -21.10 -18.34 -15.68
CA LEU A 203 -22.12 -19.03 -16.46
C LEU A 203 -23.48 -18.88 -15.75
N ASN A 204 -24.18 -17.82 -16.11
CA ASN A 204 -25.47 -17.44 -15.54
C ASN A 204 -26.59 -18.36 -16.02
N CYS A 205 -27.56 -18.58 -15.14
CA CYS A 205 -28.81 -19.27 -15.44
C CYS A 205 -29.91 -18.20 -15.62
N PRO A 206 -30.19 -17.73 -16.84
CA PRO A 206 -31.12 -16.62 -17.07
C PRO A 206 -32.57 -16.94 -16.63
N GLU A 207 -32.93 -18.21 -16.58
CA GLU A 207 -34.24 -18.69 -16.10
C GLU A 207 -34.10 -19.34 -14.71
N GLU A 208 -32.99 -19.07 -14.01
CA GLU A 208 -32.71 -19.45 -12.63
C GLU A 208 -33.01 -20.93 -12.34
N ARG A 209 -33.96 -21.18 -11.44
CA ARG A 209 -34.44 -22.50 -11.02
C ARG A 209 -34.78 -23.40 -12.21
N GLU A 210 -35.36 -22.84 -13.27
CA GLU A 210 -35.91 -23.62 -14.36
C GLU A 210 -34.80 -24.17 -15.25
N ASP A 211 -33.65 -23.50 -15.32
CA ASP A 211 -32.46 -23.98 -16.02
C ASP A 211 -31.82 -25.17 -15.32
N ILE A 212 -31.78 -25.15 -13.98
CA ILE A 212 -31.26 -26.25 -13.16
C ILE A 212 -32.04 -27.54 -13.42
N PHE A 213 -33.37 -27.48 -13.44
CA PHE A 213 -34.21 -28.66 -13.69
C PHE A 213 -34.06 -29.26 -15.08
N ARG A 214 -33.68 -28.45 -16.08
CA ARG A 214 -33.51 -28.89 -17.47
C ARG A 214 -32.07 -28.90 -17.94
N ILE A 215 -31.08 -28.81 -17.06
CA ILE A 215 -29.66 -28.61 -17.41
C ILE A 215 -29.15 -29.49 -18.56
N ARG A 216 -29.63 -30.74 -18.66
CA ARG A 216 -29.27 -31.68 -19.73
C ARG A 216 -29.71 -31.23 -21.13
N SER A 217 -30.73 -30.39 -21.27
CA SER A 217 -31.11 -29.81 -22.57
C SER A 217 -30.05 -28.83 -23.09
N TYR A 218 -29.18 -28.30 -22.23
CA TYR A 218 -28.10 -27.39 -22.61
C TYR A 218 -26.81 -28.09 -23.02
N THR A 219 -26.76 -29.42 -23.11
CA THR A 219 -25.54 -30.18 -23.48
C THR A 219 -24.85 -29.62 -24.72
N SER A 220 -25.61 -29.25 -25.76
CA SER A 220 -25.04 -28.69 -26.99
C SER A 220 -24.39 -27.31 -26.77
N ASN A 221 -24.97 -26.48 -25.91
CA ASN A 221 -24.40 -25.18 -25.55
C ASN A 221 -23.16 -25.35 -24.66
N LEU A 222 -23.20 -26.28 -23.71
CA LEU A 222 -22.02 -26.63 -22.90
C LEU A 222 -20.86 -27.13 -23.77
N SER A 223 -21.13 -27.93 -24.81
CA SER A 223 -20.11 -28.34 -25.78
C SER A 223 -19.49 -27.14 -26.51
N GLU A 224 -20.32 -26.20 -26.99
CA GLU A 224 -19.83 -24.99 -27.67
C GLU A 224 -18.92 -24.16 -26.75
N ILE A 225 -19.31 -23.99 -25.48
CA ILE A 225 -18.51 -23.29 -24.48
C ILE A 225 -17.22 -24.06 -24.20
N SER A 226 -17.28 -25.38 -24.02
CA SER A 226 -16.10 -26.23 -23.76
C SER A 226 -15.10 -26.19 -24.92
N GLU A 227 -15.57 -26.22 -26.16
CA GLU A 227 -14.73 -26.07 -27.36
C GLU A 227 -14.06 -24.69 -27.40
N PHE A 228 -14.81 -23.62 -27.09
CA PHE A 228 -14.26 -22.28 -26.97
C PHE A 228 -13.18 -22.18 -25.88
N LEU A 229 -13.43 -22.71 -24.69
CA LEU A 229 -12.45 -22.67 -23.59
C LEU A 229 -11.19 -23.48 -23.93
N ALA A 230 -11.32 -24.56 -24.70
CA ALA A 230 -10.19 -25.34 -25.20
C ALA A 230 -9.34 -24.60 -26.25
N GLU A 231 -9.90 -23.62 -26.98
CA GLU A 231 -9.10 -22.71 -27.83
C GLU A 231 -8.14 -21.83 -27.00
N TYR A 232 -8.40 -21.70 -25.69
CA TYR A 232 -7.65 -20.90 -24.72
C TYR A 232 -7.14 -21.73 -23.54
N GLU A 233 -6.61 -22.93 -23.81
CA GLU A 233 -6.07 -23.85 -22.78
C GLU A 233 -4.95 -23.25 -21.91
N ASP A 234 -4.30 -22.18 -22.36
CA ASP A 234 -3.26 -21.44 -21.64
C ASP A 234 -3.81 -20.31 -20.75
N VAL A 235 -5.12 -20.04 -20.79
CA VAL A 235 -5.79 -19.06 -19.94
C VAL A 235 -6.46 -19.78 -18.77
N PRO A 236 -6.07 -19.51 -17.51
CA PRO A 236 -6.74 -20.03 -16.33
C PRO A 236 -8.20 -19.56 -16.25
N VAL A 237 -9.13 -20.47 -15.98
CA VAL A 237 -10.56 -20.18 -15.90
C VAL A 237 -11.13 -20.61 -14.55
N LEU A 238 -11.80 -19.68 -13.87
CA LEU A 238 -12.66 -19.96 -12.72
C LEU A 238 -14.12 -19.95 -13.21
N LEU A 239 -14.67 -21.12 -13.50
CA LEU A 239 -16.03 -21.26 -14.05
C LEU A 239 -17.07 -21.27 -12.93
N ARG A 240 -17.81 -20.17 -12.81
CA ARG A 240 -18.87 -19.99 -11.81
C ARG A 240 -20.22 -20.32 -12.43
N PHE A 241 -20.77 -21.49 -12.12
CA PHE A 241 -22.06 -21.95 -12.62
C PHE A 241 -23.18 -21.71 -11.61
N GLY A 242 -24.29 -21.12 -12.06
CA GLY A 242 -25.50 -20.99 -11.24
C GLY A 242 -25.28 -20.18 -9.97
N ALA A 243 -24.61 -19.03 -10.11
CA ALA A 243 -24.31 -18.16 -8.99
C ALA A 243 -25.55 -17.68 -8.24
N GLU A 244 -25.36 -17.32 -6.97
CA GLU A 244 -26.39 -16.75 -6.11
C GLU A 244 -27.64 -17.64 -6.00
N PHE A 245 -27.45 -18.95 -6.12
CA PHE A 245 -28.56 -19.91 -6.10
C PHE A 245 -29.44 -19.80 -4.86
N ASN A 246 -28.91 -19.30 -3.75
CA ASN A 246 -29.65 -19.07 -2.52
C ASN A 246 -30.60 -17.86 -2.56
N GLU A 247 -30.54 -17.03 -3.60
CA GLU A 247 -31.50 -15.95 -3.83
C GLU A 247 -32.76 -16.47 -4.54
N TRP A 248 -32.60 -17.34 -5.53
CA TRP A 248 -33.68 -17.84 -6.38
C TRP A 248 -34.13 -19.28 -6.11
N SER A 249 -33.36 -20.08 -5.38
CA SER A 249 -33.70 -21.46 -5.00
C SER A 249 -34.43 -21.53 -3.66
N LYS A 250 -35.36 -22.48 -3.55
CA LYS A 250 -36.04 -22.84 -2.29
C LYS A 250 -35.39 -24.07 -1.65
N PRO A 251 -35.61 -24.34 -0.34
CA PRO A 251 -35.05 -25.53 0.31
C PRO A 251 -35.26 -26.83 -0.46
N GLU A 252 -36.45 -27.04 -1.05
CA GLU A 252 -36.77 -28.24 -1.82
C GLU A 252 -35.99 -28.40 -3.14
N ASP A 253 -35.32 -27.35 -3.63
CA ASP A 253 -34.58 -27.36 -4.89
C ASP A 253 -33.13 -27.87 -4.73
N ALA A 254 -32.66 -28.06 -3.49
CA ALA A 254 -31.28 -28.44 -3.16
C ALA A 254 -30.77 -29.64 -3.97
N ALA A 255 -31.56 -30.73 -4.03
CA ALA A 255 -31.18 -31.93 -4.77
C ALA A 255 -31.06 -31.71 -6.28
N ALA A 256 -31.91 -30.85 -6.85
CA ALA A 256 -31.86 -30.50 -8.26
C ALA A 256 -30.63 -29.65 -8.58
N PHE A 257 -30.34 -28.65 -7.73
CA PHE A 257 -29.13 -27.83 -7.84
C PHE A 257 -27.86 -28.67 -7.77
N VAL A 258 -27.72 -29.52 -6.75
CA VAL A 258 -26.57 -30.43 -6.61
C VAL A 258 -26.42 -31.33 -7.84
N THR A 259 -27.53 -31.87 -8.36
CA THR A 259 -27.49 -32.72 -9.56
C THR A 259 -27.01 -31.95 -10.79
N ALA A 260 -27.47 -30.71 -10.99
CA ALA A 260 -27.06 -29.89 -12.12
C ALA A 260 -25.60 -29.45 -12.00
N PHE A 261 -25.18 -29.00 -10.82
CA PHE A 261 -23.80 -28.58 -10.58
C PHE A 261 -22.83 -29.73 -10.83
N ARG A 262 -23.12 -30.93 -10.31
CA ARG A 262 -22.30 -32.13 -10.58
C ARG A 262 -22.22 -32.45 -12.07
N TYR A 263 -23.32 -32.34 -12.78
CA TYR A 263 -23.35 -32.58 -14.23
C TYR A 263 -22.48 -31.58 -15.00
N VAL A 264 -22.55 -30.29 -14.67
CA VAL A 264 -21.71 -29.24 -15.29
C VAL A 264 -20.25 -29.41 -14.92
N SER A 265 -19.96 -29.67 -13.64
CA SER A 265 -18.60 -29.91 -13.14
C SER A 265 -17.95 -31.12 -13.84
N ASP A 266 -18.62 -32.27 -13.87
CA ASP A 266 -18.13 -33.45 -14.62
C ASP A 266 -17.94 -33.13 -16.11
N PHE A 267 -18.83 -32.33 -16.70
CA PHE A 267 -18.74 -31.98 -18.12
C PHE A 267 -17.46 -31.24 -18.45
N PHE A 268 -17.14 -30.18 -17.70
CA PHE A 268 -15.97 -29.32 -17.93
C PHE A 268 -14.67 -29.94 -17.40
N LYS A 269 -14.64 -30.49 -16.18
CA LYS A 269 -13.42 -31.09 -15.61
C LYS A 269 -12.89 -32.29 -16.41
N THR A 270 -13.74 -32.95 -17.20
CA THR A 270 -13.31 -34.04 -18.08
C THR A 270 -12.86 -33.60 -19.48
N ARG A 271 -13.03 -32.32 -19.83
CA ARG A 271 -12.80 -31.78 -21.18
C ARG A 271 -11.84 -30.60 -21.22
N ASN A 272 -11.70 -29.86 -20.13
CA ASN A 272 -10.96 -28.61 -20.06
C ASN A 272 -10.03 -28.64 -18.85
N GLU A 273 -8.72 -28.79 -19.08
CA GLU A 273 -7.70 -28.83 -18.01
C GLU A 273 -7.51 -27.47 -17.34
N ASN A 274 -7.79 -26.37 -18.06
CA ASN A 274 -7.64 -25.00 -17.56
C ASN A 274 -8.83 -24.51 -16.72
N VAL A 275 -9.84 -25.34 -16.45
CA VAL A 275 -11.09 -24.94 -15.78
C VAL A 275 -11.14 -25.44 -14.34
N ALA A 276 -11.28 -24.50 -13.41
CA ALA A 276 -11.63 -24.75 -12.01
C ALA A 276 -13.10 -24.39 -11.78
N MET A 277 -13.85 -25.29 -11.13
CA MET A 277 -15.28 -25.09 -10.84
C MET A 277 -15.49 -24.26 -9.57
N VAL A 278 -16.32 -23.21 -9.66
CA VAL A 278 -16.66 -22.32 -8.56
C VAL A 278 -18.12 -22.51 -8.12
N TRP A 279 -18.32 -22.89 -6.86
CA TRP A 279 -19.65 -22.92 -6.23
C TRP A 279 -19.87 -21.63 -5.44
N SER A 280 -20.86 -20.82 -5.84
CA SER A 280 -20.93 -19.41 -5.40
C SER A 280 -22.31 -18.98 -4.91
N PRO A 281 -22.61 -19.06 -3.60
CA PRO A 281 -23.77 -18.40 -3.01
C PRO A 281 -23.64 -16.87 -2.95
N LEU A 282 -24.77 -16.19 -2.78
CA LEU A 282 -24.88 -14.82 -2.28
C LEU A 282 -24.57 -14.79 -0.78
N GLN A 283 -23.95 -13.73 -0.25
CA GLN A 283 -23.57 -13.60 1.16
C GLN A 283 -24.72 -13.83 2.16
N GLU A 284 -25.95 -13.58 1.71
CA GLU A 284 -27.19 -13.82 2.42
C GLU A 284 -28.30 -13.93 1.37
N GLY A 285 -28.98 -15.07 1.27
CA GLY A 285 -30.02 -15.31 0.27
C GLY A 285 -31.42 -15.00 0.79
N LYS A 286 -32.39 -14.80 -0.10
CA LYS A 286 -33.79 -14.56 0.27
C LYS A 286 -34.41 -15.61 1.21
N TRP A 287 -34.18 -16.88 0.90
CA TRP A 287 -34.83 -18.01 1.57
C TRP A 287 -33.98 -18.53 2.74
N ASP A 288 -34.63 -19.05 3.77
CA ASP A 288 -33.96 -19.75 4.86
C ASP A 288 -33.55 -21.17 4.41
N ILE A 289 -32.47 -21.23 3.62
CA ILE A 289 -31.89 -22.49 3.15
C ILE A 289 -30.64 -22.82 3.96
N GLN A 290 -30.40 -24.11 4.19
CA GLN A 290 -29.11 -24.59 4.67
C GLN A 290 -28.19 -24.73 3.47
N LEU A 291 -27.07 -24.00 3.45
CA LEU A 291 -26.14 -24.01 2.32
C LEU A 291 -25.49 -25.39 2.11
N GLU A 292 -25.36 -26.18 3.17
CA GLU A 292 -24.82 -27.53 3.14
C GLU A 292 -25.66 -28.46 2.27
N ASP A 293 -26.98 -28.27 2.23
CA ASP A 293 -27.88 -29.08 1.38
C ASP A 293 -27.65 -28.82 -0.11
N PHE A 294 -27.12 -27.64 -0.46
CA PHE A 294 -26.80 -27.21 -1.82
C PHE A 294 -25.34 -27.48 -2.21
N TYR A 295 -24.51 -27.93 -1.27
CA TYR A 295 -23.09 -28.16 -1.53
C TYR A 295 -22.89 -29.48 -2.29
N PRO A 296 -22.34 -29.46 -3.53
CA PRO A 296 -22.26 -30.66 -4.36
C PRO A 296 -21.14 -31.62 -3.95
N GLY A 297 -20.24 -31.20 -3.05
CA GLY A 297 -19.12 -31.98 -2.50
C GLY A 297 -17.78 -31.61 -3.14
N ASP A 298 -16.70 -31.70 -2.36
CA ASP A 298 -15.33 -31.25 -2.69
C ASP A 298 -14.77 -31.81 -4.00
N HIS A 299 -15.24 -32.97 -4.46
CA HIS A 299 -14.82 -33.54 -5.74
C HIS A 299 -15.24 -32.66 -6.93
N TYR A 300 -16.40 -32.02 -6.82
CA TYR A 300 -17.03 -31.24 -7.88
C TYR A 300 -16.70 -29.74 -7.80
N VAL A 301 -16.15 -29.28 -6.68
CA VAL A 301 -15.89 -27.88 -6.38
C VAL A 301 -14.41 -27.67 -6.16
N ASP A 302 -13.81 -26.79 -6.95
CA ASP A 302 -12.41 -26.39 -6.79
C ASP A 302 -12.33 -25.11 -5.93
N TRP A 303 -13.32 -24.22 -6.06
CA TRP A 303 -13.36 -22.93 -5.36
C TRP A 303 -14.72 -22.63 -4.72
N ILE A 304 -14.68 -21.95 -3.57
CA ILE A 304 -15.87 -21.33 -2.97
C ILE A 304 -15.99 -19.90 -3.47
N GLY A 305 -17.02 -19.60 -4.24
CA GLY A 305 -17.37 -18.25 -4.65
C GLY A 305 -18.29 -17.57 -3.63
N ILE A 306 -18.27 -16.23 -3.58
CA ILE A 306 -19.22 -15.44 -2.81
C ILE A 306 -19.55 -14.16 -3.58
N SER A 307 -20.84 -13.90 -3.80
CA SER A 307 -21.29 -12.54 -4.15
C SER A 307 -21.49 -11.72 -2.88
N ALA A 308 -20.72 -10.66 -2.70
CA ALA A 308 -20.67 -9.87 -1.47
C ALA A 308 -20.89 -8.37 -1.72
N TYR A 309 -22.12 -7.91 -1.49
CA TYR A 309 -22.54 -6.54 -1.73
C TYR A 309 -22.74 -5.75 -0.42
N SER A 310 -22.21 -4.53 -0.39
CA SER A 310 -22.40 -3.58 0.71
C SER A 310 -23.45 -2.54 0.34
N ASN A 311 -24.64 -2.68 0.92
CA ASN A 311 -25.78 -1.79 0.67
C ASN A 311 -26.09 -0.91 1.87
N TYR A 312 -26.39 0.37 1.61
CA TYR A 312 -26.71 1.32 2.69
C TYR A 312 -28.07 1.02 3.34
N TYR A 313 -29.05 0.66 2.51
CA TYR A 313 -30.34 0.12 2.95
C TYR A 313 -30.59 -1.20 2.23
N HIS A 314 -31.28 -2.12 2.90
CA HIS A 314 -31.77 -3.31 2.24
C HIS A 314 -32.73 -2.90 1.10
N GLN A 315 -32.45 -3.39 -0.12
CA GLN A 315 -33.18 -3.05 -1.35
C GLN A 315 -33.30 -1.53 -1.63
N GLY A 316 -32.40 -0.72 -1.06
CA GLY A 316 -32.46 0.75 -1.20
C GLY A 316 -33.64 1.40 -0.48
N ASN A 317 -34.33 0.69 0.42
CA ASN A 317 -35.50 1.18 1.14
C ASN A 317 -35.16 1.61 2.59
N PRO A 318 -35.20 2.91 2.92
CA PRO A 318 -34.89 3.42 4.26
C PRO A 318 -35.92 3.03 5.33
N ASP A 319 -37.13 2.62 4.93
CA ASP A 319 -38.20 2.22 5.83
C ASP A 319 -38.20 0.70 6.12
N THR A 320 -37.15 -0.01 5.71
CA THR A 320 -37.01 -1.44 5.98
C THR A 320 -36.97 -1.72 7.48
N GLU A 321 -37.69 -2.76 7.93
CA GLU A 321 -37.63 -3.19 9.32
C GLU A 321 -36.20 -3.59 9.71
N GLU A 322 -35.77 -3.21 10.91
CA GLU A 322 -34.43 -3.49 11.44
C GLU A 322 -34.04 -4.97 11.34
N LYS A 323 -35.00 -5.89 11.53
CA LYS A 323 -34.76 -7.34 11.41
C LYS A 323 -34.27 -7.76 10.02
N TYR A 324 -34.69 -7.07 8.96
CA TYR A 324 -34.21 -7.36 7.60
C TYR A 324 -32.85 -6.68 7.36
N GLU A 325 -32.67 -5.44 7.84
CA GLU A 325 -31.38 -4.75 7.74
C GLU A 325 -30.23 -5.56 8.38
N ILE A 326 -30.50 -6.18 9.54
CA ILE A 326 -29.50 -6.97 10.24
C ILE A 326 -29.24 -8.33 9.58
N VAL A 327 -30.29 -9.00 9.09
CA VAL A 327 -30.17 -10.29 8.38
C VAL A 327 -29.39 -10.10 7.08
N TYR A 328 -29.77 -9.12 6.26
CA TYR A 328 -29.14 -8.85 4.97
C TYR A 328 -27.84 -8.03 5.07
N LYS A 329 -27.33 -7.82 6.29
CA LYS A 329 -26.04 -7.16 6.56
C LYS A 329 -25.92 -5.80 5.85
N SER A 330 -26.96 -4.97 5.92
CA SER A 330 -26.98 -3.62 5.32
C SER A 330 -26.78 -2.51 6.35
N GLY A 331 -26.42 -1.32 5.86
CA GLY A 331 -26.24 -0.12 6.68
C GLY A 331 -25.14 -0.26 7.74
N VAL A 332 -25.53 -0.20 9.01
CA VAL A 332 -24.61 -0.38 10.14
C VAL A 332 -24.14 -1.83 10.30
N ASN A 333 -24.90 -2.79 9.77
CA ASN A 333 -24.63 -4.23 9.82
C ASN A 333 -23.70 -4.70 8.68
N ALA A 334 -23.33 -3.81 7.77
CA ALA A 334 -22.50 -4.10 6.60
C ALA A 334 -20.99 -4.18 6.93
N ASP A 335 -20.64 -4.88 8.02
CA ASP A 335 -19.25 -5.25 8.27
C ASP A 335 -18.84 -6.33 7.24
N PRO A 336 -17.83 -6.08 6.39
CA PRO A 336 -17.48 -6.99 5.31
C PRO A 336 -16.97 -8.34 5.82
N VAL A 337 -16.31 -8.39 6.98
CA VAL A 337 -15.78 -9.63 7.56
C VAL A 337 -16.91 -10.51 8.06
N LEU A 338 -17.90 -9.92 8.73
CA LEU A 338 -19.07 -10.65 9.21
C LEU A 338 -19.97 -11.07 8.05
N ALA A 339 -20.07 -10.24 7.00
CA ALA A 339 -20.93 -10.50 5.86
C ALA A 339 -20.65 -11.86 5.18
N VAL A 340 -19.36 -12.25 5.11
CA VAL A 340 -18.91 -13.50 4.48
C VAL A 340 -18.56 -14.61 5.46
N SER A 341 -18.58 -14.33 6.78
CA SER A 341 -18.05 -15.21 7.82
C SER A 341 -18.61 -16.63 7.77
N GLU A 342 -19.93 -16.78 7.71
CA GLU A 342 -20.60 -18.08 7.66
C GLU A 342 -20.11 -18.95 6.50
N ILE A 343 -20.05 -18.40 5.28
CA ILE A 343 -19.63 -19.17 4.10
C ILE A 343 -18.14 -19.51 4.18
N VAL A 344 -17.30 -18.56 4.59
CA VAL A 344 -15.84 -18.74 4.64
C VAL A 344 -15.41 -19.66 5.77
N GLU A 345 -16.06 -19.59 6.93
CA GLU A 345 -15.75 -20.42 8.10
C GLU A 345 -16.30 -21.84 7.95
N THR A 346 -17.38 -22.04 7.18
CA THR A 346 -17.93 -23.38 6.91
C THR A 346 -17.26 -24.06 5.71
N PHE A 347 -17.18 -23.39 4.56
CA PHE A 347 -16.75 -24.01 3.29
C PHE A 347 -15.31 -23.65 2.88
N GLY A 348 -14.81 -22.49 3.31
CA GLY A 348 -13.47 -22.00 2.98
C GLY A 348 -12.32 -22.62 3.78
N GLN A 349 -12.58 -23.63 4.61
CA GLN A 349 -11.55 -24.29 5.43
C GLN A 349 -10.67 -25.26 4.63
N ASN A 350 -11.18 -25.78 3.50
CA ASN A 350 -10.50 -26.79 2.68
C ASN A 350 -10.34 -26.36 1.21
N LYS A 351 -10.79 -25.17 0.86
CA LYS A 351 -10.87 -24.69 -0.53
C LYS A 351 -10.53 -23.19 -0.58
N PRO A 352 -9.88 -22.71 -1.66
CA PRO A 352 -9.68 -21.30 -1.88
C PRO A 352 -11.03 -20.58 -2.08
N VAL A 353 -11.07 -19.33 -1.65
CA VAL A 353 -12.27 -18.48 -1.71
C VAL A 353 -12.08 -17.37 -2.73
N LEU A 354 -13.07 -17.22 -3.61
CA LEU A 354 -13.21 -16.12 -4.55
C LEU A 354 -14.36 -15.23 -4.09
N ILE A 355 -14.11 -13.95 -3.82
CA ILE A 355 -15.21 -12.98 -3.81
C ILE A 355 -15.54 -12.70 -5.27
N ALA A 356 -16.48 -13.49 -5.79
CA ALA A 356 -16.84 -13.59 -7.20
C ALA A 356 -17.53 -12.33 -7.70
N GLU A 357 -18.25 -11.64 -6.82
CA GLU A 357 -18.77 -10.31 -7.09
C GLU A 357 -18.68 -9.46 -5.85
N SER A 358 -18.34 -8.18 -6.02
CA SER A 358 -18.35 -7.21 -4.94
C SER A 358 -18.77 -5.83 -5.43
N GLY A 359 -19.48 -5.09 -4.58
CA GLY A 359 -19.95 -3.74 -4.89
C GLY A 359 -20.32 -2.96 -3.64
N PHE A 360 -20.14 -1.63 -3.69
CA PHE A 360 -20.45 -0.73 -2.58
C PHE A 360 -21.40 0.37 -3.05
N SER A 361 -22.63 0.36 -2.54
CA SER A 361 -23.67 1.30 -2.99
C SER A 361 -23.29 2.72 -2.57
N HIS A 362 -22.95 3.58 -3.54
CA HIS A 362 -22.63 5.00 -3.29
C HIS A 362 -23.79 5.95 -3.62
N LYS A 363 -24.90 5.39 -4.13
CA LYS A 363 -26.16 6.08 -4.34
C LYS A 363 -27.30 5.08 -4.22
N THR A 364 -28.38 5.48 -3.56
CA THR A 364 -29.63 4.73 -3.51
C THR A 364 -30.68 5.44 -4.37
N TYR A 365 -31.18 4.78 -5.40
CA TYR A 365 -32.10 5.36 -6.39
C TYR A 365 -33.52 5.59 -5.88
N PRO A 366 -34.12 4.70 -5.06
CA PRO A 366 -35.47 4.91 -4.55
C PRO A 366 -35.62 6.23 -3.76
N THR A 367 -34.56 6.66 -3.08
CA THR A 367 -34.54 7.90 -2.27
C THR A 367 -33.76 9.03 -2.93
N GLY A 368 -32.84 8.72 -3.85
CA GLY A 368 -31.87 9.66 -4.42
C GLY A 368 -30.70 9.99 -3.48
N GLU A 369 -30.56 9.30 -2.34
CA GLU A 369 -29.55 9.60 -1.33
C GLU A 369 -28.14 9.29 -1.82
N ASN A 370 -27.20 10.21 -1.57
CA ASN A 370 -25.78 10.03 -1.86
C ASN A 370 -25.09 9.42 -0.65
N THR A 371 -24.61 8.18 -0.80
CA THR A 371 -23.99 7.38 0.26
C THR A 371 -22.47 7.19 0.02
N MET A 372 -21.84 8.06 -0.78
CA MET A 372 -20.43 7.97 -1.18
C MET A 372 -19.46 7.80 -0.01
N ASN A 373 -19.57 8.63 1.03
CA ASN A 373 -18.67 8.55 2.19
C ASN A 373 -18.78 7.21 2.92
N TRP A 374 -19.99 6.67 2.99
CA TRP A 374 -20.24 5.35 3.57
C TRP A 374 -19.65 4.25 2.69
N ALA A 375 -19.87 4.30 1.37
CA ALA A 375 -19.33 3.32 0.42
C ALA A 375 -17.79 3.28 0.44
N VAL A 376 -17.14 4.45 0.46
CA VAL A 376 -15.68 4.60 0.59
C VAL A 376 -15.17 3.96 1.88
N LYS A 377 -15.88 4.14 3.00
CA LYS A 377 -15.54 3.52 4.28
C LYS A 377 -15.62 1.99 4.19
N ARG A 378 -16.75 1.46 3.69
CA ARG A 378 -16.97 0.01 3.53
C ARG A 378 -15.94 -0.64 2.61
N MET A 379 -15.57 0.02 1.51
CA MET A 379 -14.53 -0.46 0.60
C MET A 379 -13.16 -0.55 1.28
N LYS A 380 -12.77 0.46 2.08
CA LYS A 380 -11.51 0.41 2.84
C LYS A 380 -11.50 -0.77 3.81
N GLU A 381 -12.58 -0.95 4.56
CA GLU A 381 -12.74 -2.10 5.47
C GLU A 381 -12.64 -3.43 4.73
N PHE A 382 -13.32 -3.55 3.59
CA PHE A 382 -13.32 -4.78 2.79
C PHE A 382 -11.91 -5.15 2.32
N TYR A 383 -11.21 -4.24 1.64
CA TYR A 383 -9.89 -4.53 1.05
C TYR A 383 -8.75 -4.58 2.08
N SER A 384 -8.94 -3.97 3.26
CA SER A 384 -7.97 -4.07 4.35
C SER A 384 -8.16 -5.34 5.19
N TYR A 385 -9.41 -5.72 5.49
CA TYR A 385 -9.67 -6.81 6.44
C TYR A 385 -9.87 -8.16 5.79
N LEU A 386 -10.60 -8.28 4.68
CA LEU A 386 -10.92 -9.62 4.16
C LEU A 386 -9.68 -10.44 3.81
N PRO A 387 -8.68 -9.91 3.07
CA PRO A 387 -7.44 -10.64 2.79
C PRO A 387 -6.58 -10.95 4.03
N MET A 388 -6.84 -10.26 5.15
CA MET A 388 -6.14 -10.45 6.42
C MET A 388 -6.84 -11.49 7.30
N VAL A 389 -8.14 -11.32 7.49
CA VAL A 389 -8.95 -12.16 8.38
C VAL A 389 -9.16 -13.54 7.79
N TYR A 390 -9.30 -13.61 6.47
CA TYR A 390 -9.51 -14.85 5.73
C TYR A 390 -8.41 -15.02 4.67
N PRO A 391 -7.21 -15.53 5.06
CA PRO A 391 -6.12 -15.75 4.12
C PRO A 391 -6.43 -16.79 3.02
N GLN A 392 -7.49 -17.58 3.18
CA GLN A 392 -8.07 -18.43 2.13
C GLN A 392 -8.75 -17.65 1.00
N ILE A 393 -9.02 -16.35 1.15
CA ILE A 393 -9.46 -15.50 0.04
C ILE A 393 -8.29 -15.33 -0.91
N LYS A 394 -8.47 -15.79 -2.14
CA LYS A 394 -7.47 -15.84 -3.21
C LYS A 394 -7.89 -15.05 -4.45
N GLY A 395 -9.10 -14.52 -4.49
CA GLY A 395 -9.54 -13.61 -5.55
C GLY A 395 -10.67 -12.68 -5.12
N VAL A 396 -10.72 -11.49 -5.73
CA VAL A 396 -11.79 -10.51 -5.58
C VAL A 396 -12.09 -9.87 -6.95
N ALA A 397 -13.31 -10.02 -7.43
CA ALA A 397 -13.80 -9.33 -8.61
C ALA A 397 -14.80 -8.23 -8.24
N TYR A 398 -14.60 -7.04 -8.81
CA TYR A 398 -15.46 -5.88 -8.60
C TYR A 398 -16.54 -5.74 -9.68
N PHE A 399 -17.79 -5.58 -9.28
CA PHE A 399 -18.92 -5.36 -10.17
C PHE A 399 -19.09 -3.85 -10.50
N ASP A 400 -18.33 -3.36 -11.48
CA ASP A 400 -18.27 -1.93 -11.85
C ASP A 400 -19.46 -1.52 -12.75
N ARG A 401 -20.65 -1.57 -12.17
CA ARG A 401 -21.91 -1.45 -12.90
C ARG A 401 -23.03 -0.73 -12.15
N PHE A 402 -23.94 -0.20 -12.95
CA PHE A 402 -25.27 0.24 -12.56
C PHE A 402 -26.21 -0.06 -13.71
N TYR A 403 -27.33 -0.70 -13.41
CA TYR A 403 -28.42 -0.92 -14.37
C TYR A 403 -29.60 -0.03 -14.03
N GLU A 404 -30.19 0.59 -15.05
CA GLU A 404 -31.37 1.42 -14.88
C GLU A 404 -32.53 0.58 -14.32
N GLY A 405 -33.08 1.01 -13.19
CA GLY A 405 -34.12 0.28 -12.45
C GLY A 405 -33.63 -0.42 -11.19
N GLU A 406 -32.32 -0.63 -11.03
CA GLU A 406 -31.74 -1.18 -9.80
C GLU A 406 -31.73 -0.15 -8.66
N PRO A 407 -31.90 -0.60 -7.41
CA PRO A 407 -31.96 0.32 -6.28
C PRO A 407 -30.61 0.96 -5.94
N ASN A 408 -29.50 0.33 -6.32
CA ASN A 408 -28.14 0.71 -5.89
C ASN A 408 -27.20 0.93 -7.08
N ASP A 409 -26.36 1.96 -7.01
CA ASP A 409 -25.24 2.19 -7.94
C ASP A 409 -23.93 1.64 -7.35
N TYR A 410 -23.30 0.68 -8.03
CA TYR A 410 -22.01 0.10 -7.63
C TYR A 410 -20.83 0.59 -8.47
N SER A 411 -21.08 1.39 -9.50
CA SER A 411 -20.04 1.84 -10.43
C SER A 411 -18.92 2.64 -9.74
N LEU A 412 -17.69 2.43 -10.17
CA LEU A 412 -16.50 3.08 -9.63
C LEU A 412 -16.37 4.49 -10.20
N LYS A 413 -16.91 5.45 -9.46
CA LYS A 413 -16.89 6.89 -9.78
C LYS A 413 -16.34 7.72 -8.61
N GLY A 414 -15.84 8.91 -8.91
CA GLY A 414 -15.36 9.88 -7.92
C GLY A 414 -14.41 9.27 -6.87
N ASP A 415 -14.66 9.60 -5.60
CA ASP A 415 -13.85 9.14 -4.46
C ASP A 415 -13.83 7.62 -4.30
N LEU A 416 -14.89 6.90 -4.71
CA LEU A 416 -14.94 5.45 -4.65
C LEU A 416 -13.93 4.83 -5.63
N LYS A 417 -13.84 5.36 -6.85
CA LYS A 417 -12.83 4.94 -7.84
C LYS A 417 -11.42 5.20 -7.33
N GLU A 418 -11.17 6.42 -6.83
CA GLU A 418 -9.84 6.78 -6.31
C GLU A 418 -9.43 5.91 -5.12
N THR A 419 -10.40 5.56 -4.27
CA THR A 419 -10.20 4.64 -3.15
C THR A 419 -9.90 3.24 -3.66
N TYR A 420 -10.67 2.70 -4.61
CA TYR A 420 -10.43 1.39 -5.19
C TYR A 420 -9.01 1.27 -5.76
N LEU A 421 -8.60 2.23 -6.60
CA LEU A 421 -7.26 2.26 -7.21
C LEU A 421 -6.13 2.30 -6.17
N LYS A 422 -6.35 2.90 -5.00
CA LYS A 422 -5.40 2.87 -3.87
C LYS A 422 -5.43 1.53 -3.15
N MET A 423 -6.61 0.96 -2.90
CA MET A 423 -6.77 -0.29 -2.15
C MET A 423 -6.19 -1.50 -2.88
N ILE A 424 -6.24 -1.53 -4.22
CA ILE A 424 -5.64 -2.61 -5.02
C ILE A 424 -4.11 -2.59 -5.05
N GLN A 425 -3.47 -1.53 -4.53
CA GLN A 425 -2.01 -1.50 -4.32
C GLN A 425 -1.57 -2.19 -3.02
N ASN A 426 -2.51 -2.84 -2.31
CA ASN A 426 -2.25 -3.61 -1.11
C ASN A 426 -1.21 -4.74 -1.41
N PRO A 427 -0.20 -4.97 -0.55
CA PRO A 427 0.82 -6.02 -0.73
C PRO A 427 0.30 -7.45 -0.85
N ARG A 428 -0.97 -7.70 -0.51
CA ARG A 428 -1.64 -9.00 -0.74
C ARG A 428 -2.11 -9.17 -2.18
N MET A 429 -2.29 -8.10 -2.94
CA MET A 429 -2.85 -8.15 -4.30
C MET A 429 -1.80 -8.57 -5.31
N ILE A 430 -2.13 -9.55 -6.14
CA ILE A 430 -1.27 -10.06 -7.22
C ILE A 430 -1.24 -9.03 -8.34
N GLN A 431 -0.04 -8.52 -8.66
CA GLN A 431 0.15 -7.52 -9.72
C GLN A 431 0.72 -8.21 -10.96
N GLN A 432 0.03 -8.13 -12.10
CA GLN A 432 0.46 -8.76 -13.37
C GLN A 432 0.78 -10.27 -13.23
N GLY A 433 -0.01 -11.00 -12.45
CA GLY A 433 0.20 -12.43 -12.22
C GLY A 433 1.39 -12.78 -11.30
N ASN A 434 2.12 -11.79 -10.78
CA ASN A 434 3.21 -12.06 -9.84
C ASN A 434 2.67 -12.25 -8.43
N GLU A 435 2.86 -13.46 -7.90
CA GLU A 435 2.52 -13.78 -6.52
C GLU A 435 3.33 -12.95 -5.53
N THR A 436 2.74 -12.76 -4.35
CA THR A 436 3.35 -11.95 -3.29
C THR A 436 4.00 -12.85 -2.25
N SER A 437 5.06 -12.39 -1.59
CA SER A 437 5.67 -13.12 -0.46
C SER A 437 4.95 -12.87 0.88
N PHE A 438 4.01 -11.92 0.89
CA PHE A 438 3.38 -11.41 2.10
C PHE A 438 2.10 -12.21 2.43
N SER A 439 1.94 -12.60 3.69
CA SER A 439 0.75 -13.33 4.16
C SER A 439 0.39 -12.93 5.59
N TYR A 440 -0.88 -13.06 5.93
CA TYR A 440 -1.35 -12.91 7.31
C TYR A 440 -1.60 -14.27 7.93
N ARG A 441 -1.29 -14.39 9.23
CA ARG A 441 -1.59 -15.56 10.04
C ARG A 441 -2.29 -15.10 11.32
N GLU A 442 -3.46 -15.66 11.61
CA GLU A 442 -4.16 -15.38 12.86
C GLU A 442 -3.33 -15.83 14.08
N LEU A 443 -3.27 -14.98 15.10
CA LEU A 443 -2.69 -15.30 16.39
C LEU A 443 -3.81 -15.58 17.40
N LYS A 444 -3.74 -16.74 18.05
CA LYS A 444 -4.65 -17.18 19.12
C LYS A 444 -3.88 -17.26 20.43
N ASP A 445 -4.59 -17.52 21.53
CA ASP A 445 -3.93 -17.79 22.80
C ASP A 445 -2.94 -18.96 22.68
N GLY A 446 -1.72 -18.73 23.12
CA GLY A 446 -0.60 -19.65 23.04
C GLY A 446 0.23 -19.56 21.75
N SER A 447 -0.16 -18.75 20.75
CA SER A 447 0.56 -18.63 19.48
C SER A 447 2.02 -18.23 19.68
N GLN A 448 2.89 -18.76 18.80
CA GLN A 448 4.31 -18.41 18.75
C GLN A 448 4.51 -17.12 17.93
N VAL A 449 5.32 -16.22 18.46
CA VAL A 449 5.75 -14.99 17.79
C VAL A 449 7.27 -14.87 17.83
N ASP A 450 7.82 -14.14 16.87
CA ASP A 450 9.23 -13.79 16.87
C ASP A 450 9.48 -12.62 17.82
N ARG A 451 10.77 -12.30 18.07
CA ARG A 451 11.13 -11.13 18.89
C ARG A 451 10.52 -9.86 18.32
N MET A 452 10.61 -9.66 17.00
CA MET A 452 9.94 -8.57 16.31
C MET A 452 8.82 -9.16 15.46
N THR A 453 7.58 -8.70 15.67
CA THR A 453 6.43 -9.22 14.91
C THR A 453 5.47 -8.07 14.61
N GLY A 454 5.02 -7.98 13.35
CA GLY A 454 3.93 -7.10 12.99
C GLY A 454 2.62 -7.66 13.56
N ILE A 455 1.91 -6.87 14.35
CA ILE A 455 0.60 -7.20 14.90
C ILE A 455 -0.44 -6.31 14.24
N TYR A 456 -1.44 -6.93 13.61
CA TYR A 456 -2.54 -6.27 12.94
C TYR A 456 -3.84 -6.70 13.60
N THR A 457 -4.84 -5.82 13.63
CA THR A 457 -6.08 -6.07 14.38
C THR A 457 -7.30 -5.81 13.52
N TYR A 458 -8.18 -6.81 13.48
CA TYR A 458 -9.58 -6.62 13.15
C TYR A 458 -10.36 -6.44 14.46
N ALA A 459 -11.12 -5.34 14.55
CA ALA A 459 -11.96 -5.05 15.70
C ALA A 459 -13.38 -4.70 15.24
N HIS A 460 -14.34 -5.50 15.69
CA HIS A 460 -15.77 -5.28 15.48
C HIS A 460 -16.40 -4.66 16.72
N LEU A 461 -17.02 -3.50 16.54
CA LEU A 461 -17.87 -2.84 17.52
C LEU A 461 -19.16 -2.44 16.80
N TYR A 462 -20.29 -3.01 17.22
CA TYR A 462 -21.56 -2.81 16.53
C TYR A 462 -21.90 -1.33 16.31
N GLY A 463 -22.16 -0.97 15.04
CA GLY A 463 -22.51 0.39 14.64
C GLY A 463 -21.42 1.45 14.82
N GLN A 464 -20.19 1.07 15.19
CA GLN A 464 -19.09 2.01 15.42
C GLN A 464 -18.02 1.89 14.33
N THR A 465 -17.28 2.97 14.11
CA THR A 465 -16.01 2.92 13.37
C THR A 465 -14.86 2.79 14.35
N THR A 466 -14.08 1.72 14.26
CA THR A 466 -12.81 1.65 14.99
C THR A 466 -11.91 2.80 14.52
N LYS A 467 -11.40 3.61 15.45
CA LYS A 467 -10.55 4.77 15.16
C LYS A 467 -9.10 4.54 15.54
N LYS A 468 -8.88 3.74 16.58
CA LYS A 468 -7.55 3.51 17.15
C LYS A 468 -7.52 2.15 17.83
N VAL A 469 -6.40 1.46 17.68
CA VAL A 469 -6.07 0.27 18.46
C VAL A 469 -4.78 0.53 19.23
N THR A 470 -4.80 0.30 20.53
CA THR A 470 -3.64 0.43 21.42
C THR A 470 -3.23 -0.93 21.98
N TYR A 471 -1.94 -1.19 21.98
CA TYR A 471 -1.33 -2.46 22.35
C TYR A 471 -0.50 -2.32 23.62
N TYR A 472 -0.65 -3.27 24.53
CA TYR A 472 0.11 -3.34 25.77
C TYR A 472 0.74 -4.72 25.92
N ILE A 473 2.02 -4.77 26.26
CA ILE A 473 2.74 -6.02 26.57
C ILE A 473 3.03 -6.04 28.07
N ASP A 474 2.56 -7.08 28.77
CA ASP A 474 2.69 -7.25 30.22
C ASP A 474 2.24 -5.99 31.00
N GLY A 475 1.17 -5.35 30.53
CA GLY A 475 0.59 -4.14 31.11
C GLY A 475 1.31 -2.83 30.76
N LYS A 476 2.43 -2.86 30.04
CA LYS A 476 3.13 -1.66 29.57
C LYS A 476 2.66 -1.28 28.17
N TRP A 477 2.48 0.00 27.91
CA TRP A 477 2.19 0.49 26.56
C TRP A 477 3.31 0.06 25.61
N ALA A 478 2.93 -0.53 24.47
CA ALA A 478 3.85 -1.06 23.48
C ALA A 478 3.69 -0.39 22.09
N GLY A 479 2.52 0.15 21.80
CA GLY A 479 2.27 0.88 20.55
C GLY A 479 0.80 1.15 20.31
N GLU A 480 0.50 1.91 19.27
CA GLU A 480 -0.86 2.12 18.78
C GLU A 480 -0.89 2.34 17.27
N SER A 481 -2.07 2.17 16.68
CA SER A 481 -2.29 2.38 15.26
C SER A 481 -3.67 3.00 15.03
N THR A 482 -3.75 3.95 14.10
CA THR A 482 -4.99 4.62 13.67
C THR A 482 -5.37 4.28 12.25
N ASP A 483 -4.52 3.54 11.53
CA ASP A 483 -4.70 3.24 10.12
C ASP A 483 -4.96 1.76 9.94
N MET A 484 -6.05 1.46 9.24
CA MET A 484 -6.46 0.09 8.93
C MET A 484 -5.39 -0.66 8.13
N PRO A 485 -5.06 -1.92 8.46
CA PRO A 485 -5.71 -2.82 9.43
C PRO A 485 -5.09 -2.78 10.85
N PHE A 486 -4.81 -1.56 11.33
CA PHE A 486 -4.31 -1.24 12.67
C PHE A 486 -2.98 -1.92 13.01
N GLY A 487 -2.10 -2.04 12.01
CA GLY A 487 -0.78 -2.67 12.14
C GLY A 487 0.19 -1.89 13.03
N VAL A 488 0.96 -2.60 13.85
CA VAL A 488 2.12 -2.09 14.60
C VAL A 488 3.18 -3.19 14.72
N TYR A 489 4.46 -2.83 14.63
CA TYR A 489 5.56 -3.75 14.91
C TYR A 489 5.90 -3.74 16.40
N LEU A 490 5.75 -4.88 17.06
CA LEU A 490 5.97 -5.02 18.50
C LEU A 490 7.17 -5.91 18.80
N GLU A 491 7.93 -5.51 19.82
CA GLU A 491 9.04 -6.29 20.36
C GLU A 491 8.58 -7.15 21.55
N PHE A 492 8.67 -8.47 21.42
CA PHE A 492 8.37 -9.44 22.46
C PHE A 492 9.63 -9.95 23.15
N GLY A 493 9.68 -9.79 24.47
CA GLY A 493 10.71 -10.42 25.30
C GLY A 493 10.48 -11.93 25.44
N LYS A 494 11.55 -12.69 25.70
CA LYS A 494 11.53 -14.16 25.84
C LYS A 494 10.41 -14.67 26.76
N GLY A 495 9.75 -15.75 26.33
CA GLY A 495 8.75 -16.48 27.11
C GLY A 495 7.32 -16.03 26.82
N ALA A 496 6.39 -16.41 27.70
CA ALA A 496 5.00 -16.02 27.60
C ALA A 496 4.82 -14.53 27.93
N LYS A 497 4.07 -13.83 27.07
CA LYS A 497 3.77 -12.40 27.14
C LYS A 497 2.28 -12.16 27.05
N GLN A 498 1.75 -11.28 27.89
CA GLN A 498 0.36 -10.87 27.84
C GLN A 498 0.22 -9.67 26.90
N LEU A 499 -0.30 -9.90 25.70
CA LEU A 499 -0.64 -8.85 24.75
C LEU A 499 -2.11 -8.43 24.97
N ARG A 500 -2.32 -7.28 25.62
CA ARG A 500 -3.64 -6.68 25.74
C ARG A 500 -3.86 -5.69 24.60
N VAL A 501 -4.93 -5.91 23.84
CA VAL A 501 -5.34 -5.11 22.69
C VAL A 501 -6.62 -4.37 23.04
N VAL A 502 -6.61 -3.07 22.79
CA VAL A 502 -7.69 -2.15 23.13
C VAL A 502 -8.14 -1.45 21.86
N ALA A 503 -9.37 -1.68 21.42
CA ALA A 503 -9.96 -1.00 20.27
C ALA A 503 -10.93 0.09 20.75
N GLU A 504 -10.72 1.32 20.26
CA GLU A 504 -11.54 2.49 20.54
C GLU A 504 -12.31 2.91 19.29
N GLY A 505 -13.62 3.03 19.41
CA GLY A 505 -14.54 3.46 18.36
C GLY A 505 -15.04 4.89 18.53
N ASP A 506 -16.12 5.21 17.83
CA ASP A 506 -16.80 6.50 17.97
C ASP A 506 -17.43 6.66 19.38
N TRP A 507 -17.60 7.92 19.83
CA TRP A 507 -18.31 8.27 21.08
C TRP A 507 -17.80 7.59 22.36
N GLY A 508 -16.54 7.14 22.39
CA GLY A 508 -15.94 6.47 23.54
C GLY A 508 -16.28 4.98 23.65
N ALA A 509 -16.92 4.40 22.63
CA ALA A 509 -17.10 2.96 22.54
C ALA A 509 -15.75 2.25 22.57
N LYS A 510 -15.65 1.15 23.32
CA LYS A 510 -14.39 0.47 23.56
C LYS A 510 -14.62 -1.02 23.77
N THR A 511 -13.77 -1.83 23.16
CA THR A 511 -13.65 -3.27 23.47
C THR A 511 -12.18 -3.61 23.68
N GLU A 512 -11.89 -4.61 24.49
CA GLU A 512 -10.53 -5.06 24.74
C GLU A 512 -10.44 -6.57 24.95
N LYS A 513 -9.32 -7.15 24.53
CA LYS A 513 -9.03 -8.58 24.67
C LYS A 513 -7.55 -8.76 24.98
N THR A 514 -7.24 -9.73 25.84
CA THR A 514 -5.86 -10.08 26.18
C THR A 514 -5.54 -11.45 25.62
N PHE A 515 -4.39 -11.55 24.96
CA PHE A 515 -3.85 -12.77 24.38
C PHE A 515 -2.55 -13.16 25.09
N THR A 516 -2.36 -14.44 25.34
CA THR A 516 -1.06 -14.96 25.78
C THR A 516 -0.24 -15.38 24.56
N LEU A 517 0.84 -14.67 24.23
CA LEU A 517 1.73 -14.99 23.11
C LEU A 517 3.09 -15.49 23.62
N ASN A 518 3.70 -16.43 22.92
CA ASN A 518 4.97 -17.03 23.33
C ASN A 518 6.09 -16.61 22.38
N ALA A 519 7.08 -15.89 22.90
CA ALA A 519 8.26 -15.52 22.14
C ALA A 519 9.42 -16.49 22.39
N SER A 520 10.00 -16.99 21.31
CA SER A 520 11.20 -17.83 21.32
C SER A 520 12.43 -17.07 21.85
N SER A 521 13.41 -17.81 22.38
CA SER A 521 14.64 -17.20 22.89
C SER A 521 15.62 -16.94 21.75
N TRP A 522 16.09 -15.69 21.62
CA TRP A 522 17.07 -15.29 20.61
C TRP A 522 18.38 -14.83 21.27
N GLN A 523 19.51 -15.12 20.61
CA GLN A 523 20.76 -14.42 20.92
C GLN A 523 20.64 -13.01 20.35
N THR A 524 20.78 -12.03 21.25
CA THR A 524 20.87 -10.62 20.92
C THR A 524 22.25 -10.38 20.35
N ASN A 525 22.34 -10.20 19.03
CA ASN A 525 23.42 -9.37 18.55
C ASN A 525 22.77 -8.05 18.18
N ASP A 526 23.07 -7.02 18.96
CA ASP A 526 22.82 -5.66 18.52
C ASP A 526 23.50 -5.50 17.16
N VAL A 527 22.77 -4.96 16.20
CA VAL A 527 23.28 -4.83 14.84
C VAL A 527 23.95 -3.47 14.71
N ASP A 528 25.27 -3.49 14.53
CA ASP A 528 26.04 -2.29 14.24
C ASP A 528 25.93 -1.96 12.76
N VAL A 529 25.89 -0.67 12.42
CA VAL A 529 25.86 -0.20 11.03
C VAL A 529 26.99 0.80 10.81
N PHE A 530 27.82 0.53 9.83
CA PHE A 530 28.88 1.44 9.38
C PHE A 530 28.52 1.98 8.01
N VAL A 531 28.65 3.30 7.84
CA VAL A 531 28.52 3.99 6.54
C VAL A 531 29.84 4.70 6.29
N ASP A 532 30.52 4.34 5.19
CA ASP A 532 31.83 4.91 4.84
C ASP A 532 32.82 4.86 6.02
N ASP A 533 32.94 3.66 6.62
CA ASP A 533 33.77 3.33 7.79
C ASP A 533 33.42 4.07 9.09
N LYS A 534 32.29 4.78 9.15
CA LYS A 534 31.80 5.46 10.35
C LYS A 534 30.58 4.75 10.91
N GLU A 535 30.64 4.41 12.19
CA GLU A 535 29.51 3.85 12.92
C GLU A 535 28.36 4.87 12.99
N VAL A 536 27.17 4.45 12.58
CA VAL A 536 25.96 5.27 12.63
C VAL A 536 25.21 4.97 13.92
N GLN A 537 24.94 6.02 14.70
CA GLN A 537 24.17 5.90 15.93
C GLN A 537 22.67 6.04 15.64
N PHE A 538 21.86 5.23 16.32
CA PHE A 538 20.41 5.21 16.12
C PHE A 538 19.65 5.39 17.43
N ASP A 539 18.56 6.16 17.38
CA ASP A 539 17.57 6.24 18.46
C ASP A 539 16.57 5.07 18.43
N GLN A 540 16.37 4.47 17.26
CA GLN A 540 15.77 3.16 17.05
C GLN A 540 16.83 2.23 16.44
N PRO A 541 17.38 1.26 17.17
CA PRO A 541 18.36 0.33 16.63
C PRO A 541 17.84 -0.44 15.40
N PRO A 542 18.73 -0.90 14.51
CA PRO A 542 18.36 -1.80 13.43
C PRO A 542 17.73 -3.08 13.98
N VAL A 543 16.87 -3.69 13.18
CA VAL A 543 16.12 -4.88 13.59
C VAL A 543 16.27 -5.98 12.56
N ILE A 544 16.36 -7.22 13.02
CA ILE A 544 16.23 -8.39 12.15
C ILE A 544 14.75 -8.73 12.10
N TYR A 545 14.16 -8.65 10.91
CA TYR A 545 12.76 -8.97 10.65
C TYR A 545 12.67 -9.83 9.39
N ASN A 546 11.99 -10.98 9.49
CA ASN A 546 11.85 -11.99 8.43
C ASN A 546 13.17 -12.31 7.70
N ASN A 547 14.23 -12.61 8.48
CA ASN A 547 15.59 -12.88 7.98
C ASN A 547 16.20 -11.76 7.11
N ARG A 548 15.80 -10.51 7.35
CA ARG A 548 16.42 -9.32 6.77
C ARG A 548 16.78 -8.33 7.86
N THR A 549 17.91 -7.64 7.67
CA THR A 549 18.31 -6.54 8.54
C THR A 549 17.71 -5.25 8.01
N LEU A 550 16.83 -4.64 8.79
CA LEU A 550 16.21 -3.36 8.49
C LEU A 550 16.88 -2.27 9.32
N VAL A 551 17.25 -1.18 8.65
CA VAL A 551 17.97 -0.05 9.23
C VAL A 551 17.09 1.21 9.19
N PRO A 552 17.23 2.15 10.14
CA PRO A 552 16.52 3.42 10.09
C PRO A 552 16.91 4.21 8.83
N LEU A 553 15.95 4.37 7.90
CA LEU A 553 16.22 4.92 6.57
C LEU A 553 16.86 6.30 6.65
N ARG A 554 16.30 7.20 7.47
CA ARG A 554 16.74 8.59 7.56
C ARG A 554 18.21 8.69 7.97
N ALA A 555 18.61 7.98 9.03
CA ALA A 555 19.97 8.05 9.55
C ALA A 555 21.00 7.55 8.53
N VAL A 556 20.71 6.46 7.82
CA VAL A 556 21.60 5.95 6.78
C VAL A 556 21.63 6.86 5.55
N PHE A 557 20.48 7.40 5.14
CA PHE A 557 20.40 8.33 4.00
C PHE A 557 21.19 9.62 4.28
N GLU A 558 21.00 10.21 5.46
CA GLU A 558 21.72 11.40 5.90
C GLU A 558 23.22 11.12 6.04
N ALA A 559 23.62 9.96 6.57
CA ALA A 559 25.03 9.53 6.62
C ALA A 559 25.66 9.37 5.22
N LEU A 560 24.86 8.97 4.21
CA LEU A 560 25.25 8.92 2.81
C LEU A 560 25.20 10.28 2.09
N GLY A 561 24.83 11.36 2.78
CA GLY A 561 24.76 12.72 2.23
C GLY A 561 23.45 13.03 1.48
N ALA A 562 22.40 12.22 1.66
CA ALA A 562 21.09 12.48 1.07
C ALA A 562 20.22 13.38 1.98
N THR A 563 19.29 14.10 1.37
CA THR A 563 18.21 14.80 2.08
C THR A 563 16.98 13.91 2.18
N VAL A 564 16.25 13.97 3.30
CA VAL A 564 15.08 13.10 3.55
C VAL A 564 13.85 13.91 3.92
N ASN A 565 12.81 13.81 3.09
CA ASN A 565 11.50 14.39 3.32
C ASN A 565 10.47 13.31 3.70
N TRP A 566 9.52 13.66 4.56
CA TRP A 566 8.41 12.79 4.97
C TRP A 566 7.08 13.47 4.67
N ASP A 567 6.19 12.77 3.97
CA ASP A 567 4.79 13.15 3.80
C ASP A 567 3.91 12.26 4.68
N GLY A 568 3.36 12.83 5.76
CA GLY A 568 2.50 12.12 6.70
C GLY A 568 1.12 11.75 6.15
N ASN A 569 0.63 12.44 5.12
CA ASN A 569 -0.69 12.16 4.55
C ASN A 569 -0.65 10.90 3.67
N THR A 570 0.41 10.77 2.89
CA THR A 570 0.61 9.63 1.98
C THR A 570 1.48 8.54 2.60
N LYS A 571 2.03 8.78 3.80
CA LYS A 571 3.02 7.93 4.47
C LYS A 571 4.24 7.63 3.61
N THR A 572 4.70 8.65 2.88
CA THR A 572 5.77 8.53 1.90
C THR A 572 7.04 9.18 2.39
N VAL A 573 8.15 8.44 2.35
CA VAL A 573 9.50 8.96 2.49
C VAL A 573 10.06 9.27 1.11
N THR A 574 10.63 10.45 0.93
CA THR A 574 11.41 10.81 -0.26
C THR A 574 12.83 11.16 0.13
N GLY A 575 13.79 10.36 -0.31
CA GLY A 575 15.22 10.66 -0.18
C GLY A 575 15.80 11.17 -1.49
N LYS A 576 16.66 12.19 -1.43
CA LYS A 576 17.32 12.76 -2.60
C LYS A 576 18.81 12.94 -2.38
N LYS A 577 19.60 12.42 -3.31
CA LYS A 577 21.04 12.63 -3.43
C LYS A 577 21.39 12.76 -4.90
N ASP A 578 22.04 13.86 -5.28
CA ASP A 578 22.38 14.15 -6.68
C ASP A 578 21.17 13.99 -7.63
N ARG A 579 21.25 13.12 -8.64
CA ARG A 579 20.15 12.79 -9.57
C ARG A 579 19.30 11.59 -9.15
N ARG A 580 19.52 11.05 -7.94
CA ARG A 580 18.78 9.90 -7.40
C ARG A 580 17.69 10.39 -6.47
N THR A 581 16.44 10.10 -6.83
CA THR A 581 15.27 10.30 -5.99
C THR A 581 14.72 8.92 -5.63
N VAL A 582 14.78 8.59 -4.35
CA VAL A 582 14.18 7.39 -3.79
C VAL A 582 12.84 7.76 -3.16
N THR A 583 11.78 7.07 -3.53
CA THR A 583 10.43 7.27 -2.98
C THR A 583 9.91 5.96 -2.42
N LEU A 584 9.40 5.97 -1.19
CA LEU A 584 8.97 4.76 -0.50
C LEU A 584 7.76 5.02 0.38
N THR A 585 6.71 4.23 0.22
CA THR A 585 5.51 4.28 1.06
C THR A 585 5.61 3.22 2.15
N ILE A 586 5.32 3.58 3.41
CA ILE A 586 5.32 2.60 4.52
C ILE A 586 4.31 1.48 4.24
N GLY A 587 4.72 0.24 4.47
CA GLY A 587 3.93 -0.96 4.19
C GLY A 587 3.99 -1.43 2.73
N SER A 588 4.61 -0.67 1.83
CA SER A 588 4.84 -1.10 0.44
C SER A 588 6.05 -2.03 0.34
N ASN A 589 5.93 -3.07 -0.50
CA ASN A 589 7.05 -3.87 -0.98
C ASN A 589 7.72 -3.26 -2.22
N VAL A 590 7.25 -2.09 -2.66
CA VAL A 590 7.80 -1.38 -3.83
C VAL A 590 8.37 -0.05 -3.36
N MET A 591 9.65 0.13 -3.65
CA MET A 591 10.36 1.40 -3.59
C MET A 591 10.51 1.93 -5.03
N TYR A 592 10.63 3.23 -5.21
CA TYR A 592 10.89 3.82 -6.53
C TYR A 592 12.24 4.52 -6.53
N LEU A 593 13.09 4.21 -7.50
CA LEU A 593 14.30 4.97 -7.80
C LEU A 593 14.07 5.70 -9.12
N ASN A 594 14.04 7.03 -9.09
CA ASN A 594 13.76 7.86 -10.27
C ASN A 594 12.49 7.38 -11.02
N GLN A 595 11.44 7.08 -10.26
CA GLN A 595 10.15 6.54 -10.73
C GLN A 595 10.17 5.09 -11.26
N LYS A 596 11.34 4.43 -11.36
CA LYS A 596 11.44 3.00 -11.67
C LYS A 596 11.22 2.16 -10.40
N PRO A 597 10.37 1.11 -10.42
CA PRO A 597 10.11 0.29 -9.25
C PRO A 597 11.31 -0.62 -8.89
N ILE A 598 11.56 -0.76 -7.59
CA ILE A 598 12.50 -1.69 -6.95
C ILE A 598 11.68 -2.49 -5.94
N PHE A 599 11.62 -3.81 -6.13
CA PHE A 599 10.90 -4.71 -5.24
C PHE A 599 11.75 -5.06 -4.02
N LEU A 600 11.15 -4.95 -2.84
CA LEU A 600 11.76 -5.23 -1.55
C LEU A 600 11.43 -6.66 -1.12
N ASP A 601 12.41 -7.37 -0.57
CA ASP A 601 12.21 -8.70 0.02
C ASP A 601 11.23 -8.68 1.21
N VAL A 602 11.26 -7.58 1.97
CA VAL A 602 10.36 -7.30 3.09
C VAL A 602 9.92 -5.84 3.02
N PRO A 603 8.68 -5.51 3.41
CA PRO A 603 8.17 -4.16 3.32
C PRO A 603 8.96 -3.18 4.20
N ALA A 604 8.86 -1.90 3.87
CA ALA A 604 9.26 -0.84 4.79
C ALA A 604 8.33 -0.82 6.01
N ILE A 605 8.90 -0.86 7.20
CA ILE A 605 8.13 -0.93 8.45
C ILE A 605 8.32 0.33 9.29
N GLN A 606 7.39 0.57 10.21
CA GLN A 606 7.52 1.63 11.21
C GLN A 606 7.67 1.02 12.60
N VAL A 607 8.76 1.35 13.30
CA VAL A 607 9.02 0.93 14.67
C VAL A 607 9.29 2.19 15.51
N ASN A 608 8.55 2.39 16.60
CA ASN A 608 8.70 3.55 17.49
C ASN A 608 8.74 4.91 16.76
N GLY A 609 7.96 5.07 15.68
CA GLY A 609 7.92 6.30 14.89
C GLY A 609 9.13 6.52 13.97
N ARG A 610 9.97 5.50 13.75
CA ARG A 610 11.07 5.50 12.77
C ARG A 610 10.76 4.54 11.62
N THR A 611 11.06 4.96 10.39
CA THR A 611 10.90 4.12 9.19
C THR A 611 12.16 3.25 9.03
N LEU A 612 11.97 1.94 9.02
CA LEU A 612 13.02 0.95 8.88
C LEU A 612 12.84 0.23 7.54
N VAL A 613 13.95 0.05 6.82
CA VAL A 613 13.96 -0.45 5.43
C VAL A 613 15.12 -1.43 5.29
N PRO A 614 15.01 -2.48 4.43
CA PRO A 614 16.14 -3.38 4.19
C PRO A 614 17.41 -2.61 3.85
N ALA A 615 18.51 -2.92 4.55
CA ALA A 615 19.78 -2.22 4.38
C ALA A 615 20.27 -2.21 2.93
N ARG A 616 20.01 -3.30 2.18
CA ARG A 616 20.33 -3.40 0.76
C ARG A 616 19.57 -2.39 -0.10
N ALA A 617 18.27 -2.25 0.10
CA ALA A 617 17.47 -1.29 -0.68
C ALA A 617 17.91 0.15 -0.43
N VAL A 618 18.25 0.46 0.82
CA VAL A 618 18.80 1.77 1.22
C VAL A 618 20.12 2.06 0.51
N ALA A 619 21.02 1.07 0.48
CA ALA A 619 22.32 1.20 -0.19
C ALA A 619 22.16 1.33 -1.72
N GLU A 620 21.43 0.41 -2.36
CA GLU A 620 21.22 0.39 -3.81
C GLU A 620 20.52 1.66 -4.31
N GLY A 621 19.51 2.14 -3.58
CA GLY A 621 18.77 3.37 -3.92
C GLY A 621 19.65 4.61 -4.01
N LEU A 622 20.72 4.68 -3.21
CA LEU A 622 21.64 5.83 -3.16
C LEU A 622 23.02 5.57 -3.78
N GLY A 623 23.19 4.44 -4.48
CA GLY A 623 24.44 4.12 -5.18
C GLY A 623 25.55 3.68 -4.22
N ALA A 624 25.20 2.90 -3.22
CA ALA A 624 26.13 2.27 -2.28
C ALA A 624 25.99 0.74 -2.35
N GLU A 625 27.04 0.04 -1.95
CA GLU A 625 27.03 -1.40 -1.72
C GLU A 625 26.77 -1.70 -0.25
N VAL A 626 26.20 -2.88 0.03
CA VAL A 626 25.99 -3.37 1.40
C VAL A 626 26.61 -4.74 1.59
N GLU A 627 27.29 -4.93 2.72
CA GLU A 627 27.82 -6.20 3.18
C GLU A 627 27.25 -6.54 4.56
N TRP A 628 26.93 -7.81 4.78
CA TRP A 628 26.53 -8.34 6.09
C TRP A 628 27.64 -9.22 6.66
N LEU A 629 28.23 -8.78 7.76
CA LEU A 629 29.27 -9.50 8.50
C LEU A 629 28.65 -10.30 9.65
N GLY A 630 28.15 -11.50 9.33
CA GLY A 630 27.35 -12.30 10.25
C GLY A 630 28.02 -12.68 11.59
N ASP A 631 29.35 -12.87 11.59
CA ASP A 631 30.10 -13.26 12.79
C ASP A 631 30.11 -12.18 13.89
N ILE A 632 30.00 -10.92 13.48
CA ILE A 632 29.96 -9.75 14.38
C ILE A 632 28.62 -9.01 14.30
N SER A 633 27.69 -9.49 13.47
CA SER A 633 26.36 -8.90 13.26
C SER A 633 26.41 -7.44 12.83
N THR A 634 27.26 -7.14 11.86
CA THR A 634 27.47 -5.77 11.37
C THR A 634 26.99 -5.61 9.93
N VAL A 635 26.30 -4.51 9.64
CA VAL A 635 26.01 -4.05 8.29
C VAL A 635 27.07 -3.01 7.88
N TRP A 636 27.79 -3.26 6.81
CA TRP A 636 28.73 -2.29 6.22
C TRP A 636 28.13 -1.70 4.94
N ILE A 637 28.05 -0.38 4.85
CA ILE A 637 27.53 0.33 3.69
C ILE A 637 28.64 1.21 3.12
N THR A 638 29.00 0.96 1.87
CA THR A 638 30.11 1.63 1.20
C THR A 638 29.60 2.39 -0.02
N PRO A 639 29.74 3.73 -0.08
CA PRO A 639 29.40 4.48 -1.29
C PRO A 639 30.17 3.97 -2.51
N ILE A 640 29.50 3.76 -3.64
CA ILE A 640 30.19 3.46 -4.89
C ILE A 640 30.80 4.75 -5.40
N ILE A 641 32.12 4.88 -5.29
CA ILE A 641 32.86 6.01 -5.87
C ILE A 641 33.01 5.76 -7.38
N GLN A 642 32.05 6.27 -8.14
CA GLN A 642 32.06 6.28 -9.60
C GLN A 642 33.24 7.13 -10.13
N GLN A 643 34.26 6.50 -10.72
CA GLN A 643 35.37 7.20 -11.37
C GLN A 643 34.95 7.68 -12.77
N TRP A 644 35.43 8.86 -13.16
CA TRP A 644 35.30 9.33 -14.54
C TRP A 644 36.10 8.44 -15.48
N SER A 645 35.53 8.15 -16.65
CA SER A 645 36.29 7.60 -17.78
C SER A 645 37.40 8.57 -18.18
N ASP A 646 38.39 8.04 -18.89
CA ASP A 646 39.26 8.90 -19.68
C ASP A 646 38.45 9.68 -20.73
N TRP A 647 39.03 10.79 -21.22
CA TRP A 647 38.43 11.53 -22.32
C TRP A 647 38.56 10.73 -23.63
N GLU A 648 37.48 10.59 -24.38
CA GLU A 648 37.42 9.89 -25.67
C GLU A 648 36.75 10.74 -26.76
N THR A 649 37.03 10.46 -28.04
CA THR A 649 36.45 11.21 -29.18
C THR A 649 35.02 10.81 -29.51
N LYS A 650 34.55 9.66 -29.00
CA LYS A 650 33.21 9.14 -29.26
C LYS A 650 32.68 8.55 -27.96
N LEU A 651 31.41 8.80 -27.66
CA LEU A 651 30.72 8.07 -26.59
C LEU A 651 30.52 6.61 -27.02
N PRO A 652 30.83 5.62 -26.16
CA PRO A 652 30.47 4.23 -26.41
C PRO A 652 28.98 4.09 -26.67
N SER A 653 28.59 3.12 -27.49
CA SER A 653 27.19 2.89 -27.87
C SER A 653 26.28 2.69 -26.65
N GLU A 654 26.79 2.11 -25.56
CA GLU A 654 26.07 1.95 -24.30
C GLU A 654 25.73 3.29 -23.65
N VAL A 655 26.72 4.17 -23.45
CA VAL A 655 26.54 5.50 -22.86
C VAL A 655 25.67 6.39 -23.75
N ARG A 656 25.88 6.30 -25.07
CA ARG A 656 25.11 7.06 -26.05
C ARG A 656 23.63 6.65 -26.07
N ASN A 657 23.33 5.36 -25.89
CA ASN A 657 21.95 4.87 -25.90
C ASN A 657 21.26 5.08 -24.54
N ASN A 658 22.02 5.23 -23.45
CA ASN A 658 21.51 5.36 -22.08
C ASN A 658 22.01 6.66 -21.40
N GLN A 659 21.98 7.80 -22.10
CA GLN A 659 22.56 9.06 -21.58
C GLN A 659 21.97 9.51 -20.23
N GLU A 660 20.74 9.09 -19.91
CA GLU A 660 20.07 9.40 -18.64
C GLU A 660 20.72 8.71 -17.43
N ASP A 661 21.49 7.64 -17.64
CA ASP A 661 22.15 6.85 -16.60
C ASP A 661 23.62 7.27 -16.37
N TYR A 662 24.11 8.31 -17.07
CA TYR A 662 25.50 8.78 -17.01
C TYR A 662 25.61 10.30 -16.81
N TYR A 663 26.61 10.73 -16.03
CA TYR A 663 27.15 12.07 -16.13
C TYR A 663 28.09 12.12 -17.33
N ILE A 664 27.87 13.05 -18.25
CA ILE A 664 28.69 13.25 -19.46
C ILE A 664 29.22 14.68 -19.44
N GLU A 665 30.52 14.82 -19.64
CA GLU A 665 31.15 16.12 -19.90
C GLU A 665 31.70 16.13 -21.32
N GLU A 666 31.54 17.27 -22.00
CA GLU A 666 32.17 17.57 -23.29
C GLU A 666 33.19 18.71 -23.12
N LYS A 667 34.30 18.63 -23.85
CA LYS A 667 35.22 19.77 -24.03
C LYS A 667 35.79 19.78 -25.43
N GLU A 668 36.23 20.95 -25.88
CA GLU A 668 36.91 21.09 -27.16
C GLU A 668 38.42 20.94 -26.99
N GLN A 669 38.99 20.04 -27.78
CA GLN A 669 40.43 19.84 -27.91
C GLN A 669 40.91 20.41 -29.24
N TYR A 670 41.93 21.26 -29.15
CA TYR A 670 42.56 21.88 -30.31
C TYR A 670 43.96 21.33 -30.51
N ARG A 671 44.35 21.17 -31.77
CA ARG A 671 45.70 20.79 -32.16
C ARG A 671 46.20 21.77 -33.22
N TYR A 672 47.30 22.46 -32.91
CA TYR A 672 47.87 23.48 -33.77
C TYR A 672 49.15 22.98 -34.41
N ARG A 673 49.33 23.11 -35.73
CA ARG A 673 50.62 22.98 -36.41
C ARG A 673 51.23 24.37 -36.51
N ASP A 674 52.11 24.71 -35.57
CA ASP A 674 52.84 25.97 -35.66
C ASP A 674 54.01 25.79 -36.64
N THR A 675 54.15 26.65 -37.64
CA THR A 675 55.24 26.53 -38.63
C THR A 675 56.46 27.38 -38.30
N GLU A 676 56.37 28.37 -37.39
CA GLU A 676 57.51 29.22 -37.02
C GLU A 676 57.40 29.75 -35.57
N TYR A 677 58.36 29.41 -34.71
CA TYR A 677 58.56 30.09 -33.43
C TYR A 677 59.88 30.88 -33.45
N ARG A 678 59.87 32.09 -32.87
CA ARG A 678 61.03 32.98 -32.79
C ARG A 678 61.72 32.82 -31.43
N ASP A 679 62.89 32.21 -31.43
CA ASP A 679 63.77 32.15 -30.25
C ASP A 679 64.23 33.58 -29.89
N THR A 680 63.72 34.10 -28.79
CA THR A 680 64.00 35.46 -28.31
C THR A 680 65.44 35.66 -27.83
N LYS A 681 66.27 34.61 -27.74
CA LYS A 681 67.69 34.75 -27.40
C LYS A 681 68.61 34.98 -28.60
N ASN A 682 68.27 34.49 -29.80
CA ASN A 682 69.24 34.44 -30.91
C ASN A 682 68.76 35.07 -32.24
N GLN A 683 67.54 35.61 -32.33
CA GLN A 683 66.99 36.26 -33.54
C GLN A 683 67.02 35.43 -34.85
N GLU A 684 67.23 34.11 -34.80
CA GLU A 684 67.08 33.23 -35.97
C GLU A 684 65.70 32.58 -36.04
N LEU A 685 65.09 32.59 -37.22
CA LEU A 685 63.87 31.84 -37.56
C LEU A 685 64.22 30.35 -37.65
N LYS A 686 63.72 29.53 -36.72
CA LYS A 686 63.75 28.06 -36.85
C LYS A 686 62.35 27.53 -37.14
N ARG A 687 62.23 26.75 -38.23
CA ARG A 687 61.03 25.98 -38.55
C ARG A 687 61.03 24.70 -37.72
N SER A 688 60.08 24.56 -36.82
CA SER A 688 59.72 23.27 -36.21
C SER A 688 58.35 22.87 -36.75
N SER A 689 58.25 21.79 -37.51
CA SER A 689 56.98 21.18 -37.86
C SER A 689 56.57 20.23 -36.74
N GLY A 690 55.87 20.75 -35.74
CA GLY A 690 55.36 19.97 -34.61
C GLY A 690 53.94 20.39 -34.27
N TRP A 691 53.11 19.42 -33.92
CA TRP A 691 51.75 19.71 -33.48
C TRP A 691 51.70 19.90 -31.96
N ILE A 692 50.97 20.92 -31.50
CA ILE A 692 50.78 21.26 -30.08
C ILE A 692 49.31 21.08 -29.73
N LEU A 693 49.01 20.39 -28.61
CA LEU A 693 47.65 20.17 -28.12
C LEU A 693 47.29 21.26 -27.09
N GLU A 694 46.15 21.91 -27.24
CA GLU A 694 45.60 22.90 -26.31
C GLU A 694 44.15 22.49 -25.98
N GLU A 695 43.76 22.56 -24.71
CA GLU A 695 42.40 22.21 -24.28
C GLU A 695 41.68 23.49 -23.84
N SER A 696 40.46 23.71 -24.33
CA SER A 696 39.64 24.85 -23.91
C SER A 696 38.28 24.35 -23.42
N TRP A 697 37.86 24.83 -22.25
CA TRP A 697 36.60 24.44 -21.63
C TRP A 697 35.48 25.30 -22.22
N SER A 698 34.47 24.68 -22.83
CA SER A 698 33.21 25.33 -23.16
C SER A 698 32.14 24.83 -22.19
N GLU A 699 31.86 25.58 -21.13
CA GLU A 699 30.64 25.35 -20.37
C GLU A 699 29.44 25.79 -21.24
N LYS A 700 28.74 24.84 -21.87
CA LYS A 700 27.33 25.04 -22.23
C LYS A 700 26.48 24.99 -20.97
N GLY A 701 26.64 26.00 -20.13
CA GLY A 701 25.66 26.31 -19.09
C GLY A 701 24.39 26.81 -19.76
N ASP A 702 23.25 26.24 -19.38
CA ASP A 702 21.95 26.86 -19.60
C ASP A 702 21.95 28.23 -18.91
N TRP A 703 22.06 29.31 -19.68
CA TRP A 703 22.07 30.69 -19.18
C TRP A 703 20.67 31.18 -18.77
N SER A 704 19.66 30.30 -18.68
CA SER A 704 18.33 30.70 -18.22
C SER A 704 18.16 30.77 -16.69
N ASP A 705 19.08 30.20 -15.89
CA ASP A 705 18.94 30.17 -14.42
C ASP A 705 19.79 31.21 -13.65
N TRP A 706 20.57 32.06 -14.33
CA TRP A 706 21.38 33.11 -13.68
C TRP A 706 20.73 34.49 -13.61
N THR A 707 19.45 34.61 -13.97
CA THR A 707 18.74 35.91 -13.90
C THR A 707 17.62 36.01 -12.87
N THR A 708 17.40 34.99 -12.02
CA THR A 708 16.37 35.11 -10.96
C THR A 708 16.72 34.41 -9.65
N LYS A 709 17.81 34.84 -9.00
CA LYS A 709 17.93 34.85 -7.52
C LYS A 709 19.07 35.73 -7.01
N VAL A 710 19.07 37.00 -7.43
CA VAL A 710 19.61 38.08 -6.57
C VAL A 710 18.42 38.79 -5.97
N ARG A 711 17.94 38.28 -4.83
CA ARG A 711 17.29 39.14 -3.83
C ARG A 711 17.85 38.78 -2.46
N THR A 712 18.63 39.75 -1.98
CA THR A 712 18.74 40.21 -0.58
C THR A 712 19.12 39.16 0.44
N GLU A 713 20.39 39.18 0.85
CA GLU A 713 20.78 38.83 2.22
C GLU A 713 22.06 39.58 2.61
N THR A 714 21.89 40.88 2.84
CA THR A 714 22.55 41.55 3.97
C THR A 714 21.93 40.96 5.23
N GLU A 715 22.46 39.86 5.76
CA GLU A 715 22.24 39.35 7.14
C GLU A 715 22.85 37.95 7.33
N PHE A 716 24.17 37.80 7.35
CA PHE A 716 24.82 36.64 8.01
C PHE A 716 26.24 36.95 8.53
N LEU A 717 26.44 38.18 9.00
CA LEU A 717 27.57 38.55 9.86
C LEU A 717 27.05 39.31 11.06
N GLN A 718 26.35 38.61 11.96
CA GLN A 718 26.28 38.92 13.40
C GLN A 718 25.30 37.97 14.10
N ARG A 719 25.82 36.86 14.65
CA ARG A 719 25.63 36.51 16.06
C ARG A 719 26.42 35.26 16.44
N GLU A 720 27.26 35.46 17.44
CA GLU A 720 27.70 34.52 18.48
C GLU A 720 28.41 33.24 17.98
N SER A 721 29.74 33.18 17.96
CA SER A 721 30.70 33.21 19.08
C SER A 721 30.46 32.10 20.11
N ARG A 722 31.44 31.19 20.16
CA ARG A 722 31.70 30.09 21.11
C ARG A 722 30.98 28.77 20.80
N GLU A 723 31.59 27.98 19.92
CA GLU A 723 32.14 26.67 20.28
C GLU A 723 33.13 26.20 19.21
N VAL A 724 34.17 25.50 19.65
CA VAL A 724 35.37 25.10 18.91
C VAL A 724 35.00 24.18 17.75
N ILE A 725 35.45 24.47 16.52
CA ILE A 725 35.43 23.52 15.39
C ILE A 725 36.74 23.64 14.59
N GLU A 726 37.17 22.48 14.12
CA GLU A 726 38.50 22.02 13.73
C GLU A 726 39.09 22.59 12.43
N ASP A 727 40.42 22.46 12.35
CA ASP A 727 41.36 22.59 11.25
C ASP A 727 40.80 22.64 9.81
N THR A 728 40.59 23.84 9.28
CA THR A 728 41.23 24.37 8.05
C THR A 728 40.50 25.62 7.56
N THR A 729 41.13 26.79 7.65
CA THR A 729 40.65 28.01 6.99
C THR A 729 41.75 28.53 6.05
N TYR A 730 41.39 28.84 4.81
CA TYR A 730 42.29 29.42 3.81
C TYR A 730 41.91 30.88 3.52
N LEU A 731 42.91 31.76 3.40
CA LEU A 731 42.75 33.18 3.01
C LEU A 731 43.29 33.42 1.59
N PHE A 732 42.56 34.20 0.79
CA PHE A 732 42.82 34.48 -0.62
C PHE A 732 43.46 35.88 -0.81
N ALA A 733 44.46 36.03 -1.68
CA ALA A 733 45.00 37.33 -2.09
C ALA A 733 45.48 37.31 -3.56
N HIS A 734 45.22 38.38 -4.31
CA HIS A 734 45.61 38.58 -5.72
C HIS A 734 46.72 39.63 -5.87
N TYR A 735 47.63 39.42 -6.83
CA TYR A 735 48.57 40.45 -7.32
C TYR A 735 48.29 40.76 -8.80
N CYS A 736 48.32 42.04 -9.17
CA CYS A 736 48.23 42.50 -10.56
C CYS A 736 49.56 43.13 -11.01
N THR A 737 50.05 42.78 -12.20
CA THR A 737 51.14 43.49 -12.90
C THR A 737 50.60 44.17 -14.16
N GLY A 738 50.88 45.46 -14.33
CA GLY A 738 50.52 46.24 -15.53
C GLY A 738 51.74 46.63 -16.37
N TYR A 739 51.54 46.84 -17.67
CA TYR A 739 52.52 47.42 -18.59
C TYR A 739 52.08 48.83 -18.98
N ILE A 740 53.02 49.79 -19.00
CA ILE A 740 52.79 51.16 -19.49
C ILE A 740 53.62 51.35 -20.76
N THR A 741 53.01 51.87 -21.82
CA THR A 741 53.67 52.27 -23.07
C THR A 741 53.72 53.79 -23.18
N ASP A 742 54.86 54.35 -23.60
CA ASP A 742 54.96 55.77 -23.98
C ASP A 742 54.60 56.00 -25.46
N VAL A 743 54.56 57.28 -25.85
CA VAL A 743 54.15 57.76 -27.19
C VAL A 743 55.10 57.36 -28.33
N GLU A 744 56.24 56.73 -28.03
CA GLU A 744 57.21 56.20 -29.01
C GLU A 744 57.32 54.66 -28.99
N ASN A 745 56.40 53.97 -28.30
CA ASN A 745 56.23 52.52 -28.33
C ASN A 745 57.45 51.71 -27.82
N ARG A 746 58.12 52.19 -26.76
CA ARG A 746 59.16 51.46 -26.02
C ARG A 746 58.58 50.84 -24.74
N TYR A 747 58.85 49.56 -24.50
CA TYR A 747 58.37 48.82 -23.32
C TYR A 747 59.33 48.94 -22.14
N TYR A 748 58.82 49.30 -20.96
CA TYR A 748 59.54 49.15 -19.69
C TYR A 748 58.80 48.16 -18.78
N THR A 749 59.53 47.22 -18.18
CA THR A 749 59.05 46.36 -17.08
C THR A 749 59.62 46.87 -15.77
N ARG A 750 58.76 47.22 -14.81
CA ARG A 750 59.15 47.47 -13.42
C ARG A 750 58.15 46.76 -12.50
N THR A 751 58.62 45.76 -11.78
CA THR A 751 57.84 45.04 -10.76
C THR A 751 57.94 45.82 -9.45
N TYR A 752 56.81 46.27 -8.90
CA TYR A 752 56.75 46.76 -7.52
C TYR A 752 56.24 45.65 -6.61
N ASP A 753 56.98 45.36 -5.56
CA ASP A 753 56.58 44.44 -4.49
C ASP A 753 55.82 45.27 -3.44
N PHE A 754 54.49 45.37 -3.58
CA PHE A 754 53.67 45.96 -2.52
C PHE A 754 53.51 44.92 -1.41
N HIS A 755 54.36 45.02 -0.39
CA HIS A 755 54.00 44.58 0.95
C HIS A 755 53.31 45.74 1.65
N SER A 756 52.23 45.43 2.39
CA SER A 756 51.43 46.27 3.28
C SER A 756 50.24 47.05 2.66
N GLU A 757 49.06 46.77 3.24
CA GLU A 757 47.82 47.56 3.26
C GLU A 757 46.94 47.59 2.00
N CYS A 758 46.14 46.53 1.78
CA CYS A 758 44.85 46.67 1.09
C CYS A 758 43.73 46.83 2.14
N LEU A 759 43.38 48.09 2.40
CA LEU A 759 42.14 48.52 3.04
C LEU A 759 40.95 48.27 2.10
N TYR A 760 39.84 47.84 2.70
CA TYR A 760 38.48 47.80 2.17
C TYR A 760 38.13 48.98 1.24
N HIS A 761 37.63 48.72 0.03
CA HIS A 761 36.86 49.72 -0.72
C HIS A 761 35.65 49.09 -1.41
N GLU A 762 34.49 49.68 -1.13
CA GLU A 762 33.15 49.29 -1.58
C GLU A 762 32.86 49.66 -3.05
N LEU A 763 31.87 48.96 -3.60
CA LEU A 763 31.30 49.09 -4.96
C LEU A 763 30.99 50.53 -5.38
N GLY A 764 31.39 50.91 -6.59
CA GLY A 764 30.93 52.12 -7.27
C GLY A 764 31.05 52.01 -8.79
N TRP A 765 29.92 52.18 -9.49
CA TRP A 765 29.85 52.32 -10.94
C TRP A 765 30.33 53.72 -11.36
N PHE A 766 31.13 53.82 -12.43
CA PHE A 766 31.31 55.09 -13.15
C PHE A 766 31.28 54.88 -14.67
N HIS A 767 30.31 55.55 -15.31
CA HIS A 767 30.35 55.96 -16.71
C HIS A 767 30.83 57.42 -16.78
N GLU A 768 31.50 57.73 -17.89
CA GLU A 768 31.84 59.06 -18.42
C GLU A 768 33.07 59.83 -17.87
N TYR A 769 33.74 60.40 -18.89
CA TYR A 769 34.95 61.19 -18.97
C TYR A 769 35.03 62.38 -18.01
N GLU A 770 36.00 62.37 -17.09
CA GLU A 770 36.68 63.59 -16.65
C GLU A 770 38.19 63.33 -16.53
N LEU A 771 38.96 64.14 -17.25
CA LEU A 771 40.42 64.23 -17.18
C LEU A 771 40.80 64.98 -15.90
N THR A 772 41.66 64.39 -15.07
CA THR A 772 42.33 65.10 -13.98
C THR A 772 43.84 65.04 -14.19
N GLU A 773 44.49 66.20 -14.27
CA GLU A 773 45.94 66.36 -14.41
C GLU A 773 46.69 65.85 -13.16
N MET A 774 47.79 65.15 -13.38
CA MET A 774 48.85 64.94 -12.37
C MET A 774 50.15 65.63 -12.79
N GLU A 775 50.97 65.92 -11.79
CA GLU A 775 51.91 67.05 -11.65
C GLU A 775 53.25 66.93 -12.40
N ASP A 776 53.34 66.15 -13.48
CA ASP A 776 54.59 65.86 -14.20
C ASP A 776 54.50 65.96 -15.73
N GLY A 777 53.43 66.56 -16.27
CA GLY A 777 53.42 67.10 -17.65
C GLY A 777 53.43 66.06 -18.77
N VAL A 778 53.03 64.80 -18.51
CA VAL A 778 52.88 63.75 -19.52
C VAL A 778 51.45 63.21 -19.47
N GLY A 779 50.65 63.43 -20.52
CA GLY A 779 49.30 62.89 -20.63
C GLY A 779 49.29 61.44 -21.13
N TYR A 780 48.59 60.55 -20.41
CA TYR A 780 48.36 59.15 -20.80
C TYR A 780 46.91 58.92 -21.23
N ARG A 781 46.68 58.09 -22.26
CA ARG A 781 45.37 57.52 -22.62
C ARG A 781 45.20 56.18 -21.89
N TYR A 782 44.09 55.96 -21.20
CA TYR A 782 43.72 54.63 -20.70
C TYR A 782 43.53 53.65 -21.88
N GLY A 783 44.29 52.56 -21.88
CA GLY A 783 44.12 51.41 -22.77
C GLY A 783 43.61 50.21 -21.98
N ASP A 784 42.87 49.32 -22.65
CA ASP A 784 42.22 48.12 -22.08
C ASP A 784 43.09 47.34 -21.09
N TYR A 785 42.56 47.12 -19.88
CA TYR A 785 43.09 46.13 -18.96
C TYR A 785 42.68 44.73 -19.44
N ARG A 786 43.65 43.94 -19.93
CA ARG A 786 43.51 42.48 -20.00
C ARG A 786 44.29 41.86 -18.84
N CYS A 787 43.59 41.29 -17.87
CA CYS A 787 44.20 40.36 -16.92
C CYS A 787 44.50 39.05 -17.66
N SER A 788 45.77 38.65 -17.74
CA SER A 788 46.14 37.26 -18.06
C SER A 788 46.39 36.49 -16.75
N ASN A 789 45.91 35.26 -16.73
CA ASN A 789 45.62 34.45 -15.54
C ASN A 789 46.81 34.11 -14.61
N THR A 790 46.45 34.03 -13.32
CA THR A 790 46.85 33.08 -12.27
C THR A 790 48.26 33.10 -11.64
N CYS A 791 48.32 33.58 -10.38
CA CYS A 791 49.22 33.09 -9.33
C CYS A 791 48.45 33.03 -8.01
N PHE A 792 48.45 31.87 -7.32
CA PHE A 792 47.80 31.69 -6.02
C PHE A 792 48.84 31.32 -4.95
N ARG A 793 48.68 31.86 -3.74
CA ARG A 793 49.49 31.52 -2.56
C ARG A 793 48.56 31.12 -1.41
N TRP A 794 48.91 30.05 -0.72
CA TRP A 794 48.18 29.56 0.45
C TRP A 794 49.06 29.71 1.69
N TYR A 795 48.45 30.05 2.84
CA TYR A 795 49.11 30.07 4.14
C TYR A 795 48.43 29.04 5.05
N LYS A 796 49.22 28.20 5.72
CA LYS A 796 48.77 27.32 6.80
C LYS A 796 49.25 27.92 8.12
N LEU A 797 48.34 28.15 9.06
CA LEU A 797 48.70 28.48 10.43
C LEU A 797 49.07 27.18 11.16
N ASP A 798 50.20 27.17 11.87
CA ASP A 798 50.45 26.17 12.91
C ASP A 798 50.02 26.70 14.27
N GLU A 799 49.94 25.80 15.26
CA GLU A 799 49.45 26.10 16.62
C GLU A 799 50.26 27.18 17.37
N ASN A 800 51.40 27.62 16.83
CA ASN A 800 52.25 28.67 17.40
C ASN A 800 52.20 30.01 16.63
N HIS A 801 51.28 30.19 15.67
CA HIS A 801 51.11 31.42 14.88
C HIS A 801 52.38 31.88 14.13
N THR A 802 53.29 30.96 13.81
CA THR A 802 54.47 31.27 13.00
C THR A 802 54.27 30.82 11.56
N TYR A 803 54.42 31.74 10.60
CA TYR A 803 54.32 31.44 9.17
C TYR A 803 55.46 30.51 8.75
N ARG A 804 55.15 29.21 8.55
CA ARG A 804 56.01 28.34 7.76
C ARG A 804 55.51 28.30 6.33
N THR A 805 56.36 28.76 5.42
CA THR A 805 56.19 28.58 3.99
C THR A 805 56.33 27.09 3.66
N GLU A 806 55.22 26.37 3.53
CA GLU A 806 55.22 25.10 2.83
C GLU A 806 55.28 25.40 1.33
N TYR A 807 56.45 25.18 0.73
CA TYR A 807 56.53 25.00 -0.72
C TYR A 807 55.89 23.65 -1.03
N ARG A 808 54.56 23.62 -1.22
CA ARG A 808 54.00 22.64 -2.13
C ARG A 808 54.41 23.10 -3.52
N TYR A 809 55.53 22.56 -3.99
CA TYR A 809 55.69 22.35 -5.42
C TYR A 809 54.47 21.53 -5.85
N ARG A 810 53.46 22.22 -6.40
CA ARG A 810 52.78 21.60 -7.52
C ARG A 810 53.90 21.50 -8.53
N ASP A 811 54.36 20.28 -8.80
CA ASP A 811 55.03 20.02 -10.05
C ASP A 811 54.13 20.65 -11.11
N ILE A 812 54.56 21.82 -11.59
CA ILE A 812 54.32 22.17 -12.97
C ILE A 812 55.30 21.26 -13.70
N ASP A 813 54.98 19.96 -13.67
CA ASP A 813 55.07 19.20 -14.87
C ASP A 813 54.40 20.07 -15.92
N TYR A 814 55.19 20.38 -16.93
CA TYR A 814 54.67 20.40 -18.27
C TYR A 814 53.81 19.15 -18.47
N TYR A 815 52.57 19.21 -18.01
CA TYR A 815 51.48 18.47 -18.60
C TYR A 815 51.26 19.20 -19.94
N TYR A 816 51.82 18.83 -21.09
CA TYR A 816 51.94 17.54 -21.75
C TYR A 816 51.57 16.29 -20.93
N SER A 817 50.32 16.24 -20.44
CA SER A 817 49.59 14.98 -20.54
C SER A 817 49.33 14.79 -22.02
N TYR A 818 50.26 14.14 -22.70
CA TYR A 818 49.89 13.38 -23.88
C TYR A 818 48.99 12.23 -23.39
N TYR A 819 47.69 12.50 -23.19
CA TYR A 819 46.73 11.44 -23.37
C TYR A 819 46.81 11.07 -24.84
N ARG A 820 47.36 9.89 -25.12
CA ARG A 820 47.41 9.36 -26.48
C ARG A 820 46.00 8.92 -26.87
N ILE A 821 45.12 9.88 -27.12
CA ILE A 821 43.92 9.65 -27.92
C ILE A 821 44.37 9.81 -29.37
N SER A 822 44.99 8.75 -29.90
CA SER A 822 45.82 8.83 -31.10
C SER A 822 45.07 8.88 -32.43
N ASP A 823 43.74 8.97 -32.44
CA ASP A 823 43.02 8.90 -33.70
C ASP A 823 42.41 10.23 -34.14
N TRP A 824 43.06 10.83 -35.15
CA TRP A 824 42.55 11.94 -35.96
C TRP A 824 42.17 11.44 -37.37
N SER A 825 42.22 10.13 -37.66
CA SER A 825 42.05 9.61 -39.03
C SER A 825 40.65 9.79 -39.61
N ASP A 826 39.65 10.03 -38.75
CA ASP A 826 38.25 10.16 -39.11
C ASP A 826 37.76 11.63 -39.17
N TYR A 827 38.63 12.62 -38.93
CA TYR A 827 38.24 14.03 -38.91
C TYR A 827 38.42 14.66 -40.30
N GLU A 828 37.33 14.96 -41.00
CA GLU A 828 37.32 15.77 -42.22
C GLU A 828 36.92 17.21 -41.87
N ASP A 829 37.83 18.16 -42.13
CA ASP A 829 37.63 19.60 -41.94
C ASP A 829 36.89 20.21 -43.15
N ASP A 830 35.79 20.92 -42.92
CA ASP A 830 34.92 21.46 -43.98
C ASP A 830 34.99 23.01 -44.10
N TYR A 831 35.97 23.70 -43.49
CA TYR A 831 36.08 25.16 -43.58
C TYR A 831 37.49 25.70 -43.91
N PRO A 832 37.75 26.18 -45.16
CA PRO A 832 39.02 26.81 -45.50
C PRO A 832 39.00 28.30 -45.14
N GLY A 833 39.57 28.64 -43.98
CA GLY A 833 39.72 30.03 -43.51
C GLY A 833 41.17 30.45 -43.25
N ARG A 834 41.93 30.84 -44.29
CA ARG A 834 43.28 31.42 -44.12
C ARG A 834 43.26 32.75 -43.35
N LYS A 835 44.07 32.86 -42.28
CA LYS A 835 45.17 33.85 -42.13
C LYS A 835 46.00 33.64 -40.84
N SER A 836 47.32 33.68 -41.01
CA SER A 836 48.42 33.41 -40.06
C SER A 836 48.73 31.91 -39.83
N GLY A 837 50.01 31.55 -39.85
CA GLY A 837 50.56 30.21 -40.14
C GLY A 837 50.39 29.11 -39.09
N ARG A 838 49.18 28.91 -38.56
CA ARG A 838 48.79 27.77 -37.74
C ARG A 838 47.67 26.99 -38.45
N GLU A 839 47.91 25.71 -38.78
CA GLU A 839 46.79 24.79 -39.06
C GLU A 839 46.18 24.43 -37.71
N ILE A 840 44.87 24.61 -37.54
CA ILE A 840 44.13 24.32 -36.31
C ILE A 840 43.19 23.17 -36.63
N GLU A 841 43.34 22.04 -35.96
CA GLU A 841 42.36 20.95 -35.98
C GLU A 841 41.61 20.98 -34.64
N GLU A 842 40.28 21.03 -34.65
CA GLU A 842 39.42 21.04 -33.46
C GLU A 842 38.67 19.71 -33.38
N ARG A 843 38.51 19.14 -32.19
CA ARG A 843 37.60 18.02 -31.97
C ARG A 843 36.96 18.09 -30.59
N THR A 844 35.70 17.70 -30.53
CA THR A 844 35.00 17.48 -29.27
C THR A 844 35.45 16.14 -28.67
N VAL A 845 35.76 16.14 -27.39
CA VAL A 845 35.98 14.91 -26.61
C VAL A 845 35.01 14.84 -25.45
N TYR A 846 34.68 13.62 -25.04
CA TYR A 846 33.72 13.31 -24.01
C TYR A 846 34.37 12.48 -22.91
N ARG A 847 33.97 12.68 -21.66
CA ARG A 847 34.18 11.71 -20.59
C ARG A 847 32.85 11.46 -19.90
N TRP A 848 32.71 10.28 -19.29
CA TRP A 848 31.48 9.90 -18.61
C TRP A 848 31.76 9.16 -17.31
N LYS A 849 30.80 9.18 -16.40
CA LYS A 849 30.72 8.26 -15.25
C LYS A 849 29.27 7.87 -15.05
N HIS A 850 29.02 6.65 -14.61
CA HIS A 850 27.66 6.19 -14.37
C HIS A 850 27.07 6.92 -13.14
N ILE A 851 25.75 7.12 -13.13
CA ILE A 851 25.01 7.81 -12.06
C ILE A 851 24.82 6.90 -10.84
#